data_AF-A0A972E1C7-F1
#
_entry.id   AF-A0A972E1C7-F1
#
_cell.length_a   1.000
_cell.length_b   1.000
_cell.length_c   1.000
_cell.angle_alpha   90.00
_cell.angle_beta   90.00
_cell.angle_gamma   90.00
#
_symmetry.space_group_name_H-M   'P 1'
#
loop_
_entity.id
_entity.type
_entity.pdbx_description
1 polymer ?
#
loop_
_entity_poly.entity_id
_entity_poly.type
_entity_poly.pdbx_seq_one_letter_code
_entity_poly.pdbx_strand_id
1 'polypeptide(L)'
;MNIEREKKYRFIPGDILNDLELRFREKVKRGIKNRAFRQIGIIQWYLENGEGREIRIRLEIHKEKQAFRHVWTYAIKHDLDDPDCREEFEETIDFENLSDETYSPEVFPMLNTLYGGIEALHHFPSVVKKRTILLDNEETEAVFDEFIHPGSIPSIIEVELKNNALPESTFSRILDECGIKGALKEVTSLSEYKNKNMAKASEAKSGNPIHTQILELQNRLKGPVIVAVLQGMSLKSNIQRLIQNKEKNLESKLDFPFSEYVKYPYGKEETPDSPTIGEICDLESNAPLEYDKVKGLSAELDSLYAIQNRGYAIDEVRFFVFPGKNGKFENEAEKCPTLYPYLEKLTKRVFPQVKVSMYSLSYASDQSESVYDSFEETWQALETLENESDGREIILDTTGGQKIIGIIAALYFQFIKKPFYYVQAESSVLYEFPPSPINWDVLQIDESHAFYKQIEGRNISYRDYLKIPQPLRNLFNLVSSKYNESEPMISLLPIKGILAKYEESRKMPFGYGEELLNYIDDTEKRQWIRNKIFTGWALQWIGDQIPETVEHSQRHSKRLMEFTVNLINTIGEDSFLRGIPKSQTENFYFVLAVAMNVHDLGHTNNVWRFEDGKELHLDGLPNIVRDLHNELTVQMIEEKTTEKRFRLLEGIEKHDPTGELRRAIVLVSRYHRGHLPIDPPEIG
;
A
#
# COMPACT_ATOMS: atom_id res chain seq x y z
N MET A 1 7.86 7.53 -36.24
CA MET A 1 6.57 8.24 -36.32
C MET A 1 5.50 7.21 -36.66
N ASN A 2 4.52 7.08 -35.77
CA ASN A 2 3.35 6.22 -35.97
C ASN A 2 2.13 7.11 -36.28
N ILE A 3 1.19 6.61 -37.07
CA ILE A 3 -0.10 7.27 -37.36
C ILE A 3 -1.20 6.43 -36.70
N GLU A 4 -1.93 7.01 -35.76
CA GLU A 4 -2.99 6.38 -34.98
C GLU A 4 -4.35 7.04 -35.27
N ARG A 5 -5.45 6.29 -35.06
CA ARG A 5 -6.83 6.82 -35.08
C ARG A 5 -7.43 6.78 -33.68
N GLU A 6 -7.87 7.93 -33.16
CA GLU A 6 -8.46 8.03 -31.81
C GLU A 6 -9.89 8.59 -31.82
N LYS A 7 -10.72 8.16 -30.88
CA LYS A 7 -12.01 8.79 -30.57
C LYS A 7 -12.21 9.02 -29.08
N LYS A 8 -12.79 10.17 -28.73
CA LYS A 8 -13.03 10.60 -27.34
C LYS A 8 -14.51 10.70 -27.05
N TYR A 9 -14.90 10.27 -25.85
CA TYR A 9 -16.28 10.17 -25.40
C TYR A 9 -16.44 10.75 -23.99
N ARG A 10 -17.59 11.38 -23.73
CA ARG A 10 -18.01 11.82 -22.40
C ARG A 10 -19.33 11.19 -22.00
N PHE A 11 -19.61 11.06 -20.70
CA PHE A 11 -20.92 10.67 -20.22
C PHE A 11 -21.97 11.76 -20.51
N ILE A 12 -23.17 11.34 -20.90
CA ILE A 12 -24.32 12.21 -21.13
C ILE A 12 -24.97 12.53 -19.77
N PRO A 13 -25.15 13.81 -19.39
CA PRO A 13 -25.82 14.17 -18.14
C PRO A 13 -27.31 13.74 -18.12
N GLY A 14 -27.78 13.11 -17.05
CA GLY A 14 -29.22 12.84 -16.82
C GLY A 14 -29.50 11.72 -15.80
N ASP A 15 -30.65 11.76 -15.10
CA ASP A 15 -30.93 10.90 -13.93
C ASP A 15 -30.85 9.38 -14.20
N ILE A 16 -31.31 8.91 -15.37
CA ILE A 16 -31.24 7.48 -15.75
C ILE A 16 -29.83 7.11 -16.23
N LEU A 17 -29.08 8.07 -16.77
CA LEU A 17 -27.73 7.88 -17.31
C LEU A 17 -26.67 7.96 -16.20
N ASN A 18 -26.98 8.65 -15.10
CA ASN A 18 -26.19 8.67 -13.88
C ASN A 18 -26.08 7.27 -13.23
N ASP A 19 -27.13 6.43 -13.32
CA ASP A 19 -27.10 5.03 -12.85
C ASP A 19 -26.15 4.17 -13.71
N LEU A 20 -26.10 4.39 -15.02
CA LEU A 20 -25.17 3.70 -15.93
C LEU A 20 -23.70 4.11 -15.67
N GLU A 21 -23.43 5.40 -15.46
CA GLU A 21 -22.10 5.86 -15.07
C GLU A 21 -21.68 5.28 -13.71
N LEU A 22 -22.58 5.27 -12.73
CA LEU A 22 -22.31 4.70 -11.41
C LEU A 22 -21.99 3.21 -11.50
N ARG A 23 -22.80 2.43 -12.22
CA ARG A 23 -22.55 0.99 -12.47
C ARG A 23 -21.26 0.74 -13.23
N PHE A 24 -20.91 1.60 -14.19
CA PHE A 24 -19.64 1.50 -14.89
C PHE A 24 -18.46 1.76 -13.93
N ARG A 25 -18.54 2.81 -13.12
CA ARG A 25 -17.52 3.10 -12.08
C ARG A 25 -17.41 1.96 -11.07
N GLU A 26 -18.51 1.30 -10.71
CA GLU A 26 -18.49 0.09 -9.88
C GLU A 26 -17.89 -1.12 -10.59
N LYS A 27 -18.17 -1.31 -11.90
CA LYS A 27 -17.52 -2.34 -12.73
C LYS A 27 -16.02 -2.10 -12.80
N VAL A 28 -15.59 -0.85 -12.98
CA VAL A 28 -14.19 -0.44 -12.95
C VAL A 28 -13.57 -0.74 -11.59
N LYS A 29 -14.18 -0.30 -10.49
CA LYS A 29 -13.73 -0.59 -9.12
C LYS A 29 -13.56 -2.10 -8.87
N ARG A 30 -14.54 -2.91 -9.29
CA ARG A 30 -14.46 -4.38 -9.19
C ARG A 30 -13.38 -4.98 -10.09
N GLY A 31 -13.25 -4.48 -11.31
CA GLY A 31 -12.21 -4.90 -12.24
C GLY A 31 -10.81 -4.62 -11.71
N ILE A 32 -10.60 -3.47 -11.05
CA ILE A 32 -9.35 -3.14 -10.36
C ILE A 32 -9.12 -4.10 -9.17
N LYS A 33 -10.14 -4.34 -8.34
CA LYS A 33 -10.05 -5.28 -7.21
C LYS A 33 -9.65 -6.69 -7.67
N ASN A 34 -10.17 -7.13 -8.82
CA ASN A 34 -9.89 -8.43 -9.40
C ASN A 34 -8.69 -8.42 -10.37
N ARG A 35 -7.92 -7.33 -10.43
CA ARG A 35 -6.76 -7.12 -11.32
C ARG A 35 -7.05 -7.30 -12.82
N ALA A 36 -8.30 -7.20 -13.22
CA ALA A 36 -8.71 -7.19 -14.62
C ALA A 36 -8.38 -5.86 -15.31
N PHE A 37 -8.36 -4.76 -14.55
CA PHE A 37 -7.99 -3.43 -15.04
C PHE A 37 -6.78 -2.89 -14.28
N ARG A 38 -5.89 -2.22 -15.02
CA ARG A 38 -4.71 -1.55 -14.48
C ARG A 38 -4.97 -0.06 -14.34
N GLN A 39 -4.44 0.54 -13.27
CA GLN A 39 -4.49 1.99 -13.05
C GLN A 39 -3.10 2.59 -13.12
N ILE A 40 -3.02 3.77 -13.72
CA ILE A 40 -1.80 4.56 -13.88
C ILE A 40 -2.13 6.00 -13.50
N GLY A 41 -1.26 6.63 -12.72
CA GLY A 41 -1.31 8.06 -12.51
C GLY A 41 -0.57 8.77 -13.63
N ILE A 42 -1.17 9.77 -14.26
CA ILE A 42 -0.52 10.56 -15.29
C ILE A 42 -0.50 12.03 -14.87
N ILE A 43 0.70 12.60 -14.88
CA ILE A 43 0.90 14.05 -14.89
C ILE A 43 1.58 14.42 -16.21
N GLN A 44 0.98 15.32 -16.96
CA GLN A 44 1.48 15.71 -18.27
C GLN A 44 1.64 17.22 -18.34
N TRP A 45 2.87 17.68 -18.55
CA TRP A 45 3.23 19.09 -18.74
C TRP A 45 3.47 19.39 -20.22
N TYR A 46 3.06 20.58 -20.63
CA TYR A 46 3.21 21.05 -22.00
C TYR A 46 4.32 22.11 -22.06
N LEU A 47 5.46 21.75 -22.64
CA LEU A 47 6.59 22.66 -22.82
C LEU A 47 6.33 23.63 -23.97
N GLU A 48 5.73 23.13 -25.05
CA GLU A 48 5.28 23.90 -26.20
C GLU A 48 3.84 23.51 -26.53
N ASN A 49 2.97 24.50 -26.70
CA ASN A 49 1.55 24.31 -27.01
C ASN A 49 1.15 25.27 -28.14
N GLY A 50 1.58 24.97 -29.37
CA GLY A 50 1.31 25.76 -30.57
C GLY A 50 0.23 25.14 -31.47
N GLU A 51 -0.22 25.90 -32.48
CA GLU A 51 -1.04 25.35 -33.56
C GLU A 51 -0.16 24.41 -34.42
N GLY A 52 -0.51 23.12 -34.47
CA GLY A 52 0.18 22.12 -35.28
C GLY A 52 1.43 21.46 -34.65
N ARG A 53 1.87 21.91 -33.47
CA ARG A 53 2.98 21.28 -32.74
C ARG A 53 2.77 21.32 -31.22
N GLU A 54 3.01 20.19 -30.59
CA GLU A 54 2.98 20.02 -29.13
C GLU A 54 4.28 19.34 -28.68
N ILE A 55 4.95 19.92 -27.69
CA ILE A 55 6.05 19.27 -26.96
C ILE A 55 5.58 19.08 -25.53
N ARG A 56 5.70 17.85 -25.03
CA ARG A 56 5.24 17.51 -23.68
C ARG A 56 6.22 16.60 -22.96
N ILE A 57 6.14 16.66 -21.63
CA ILE A 57 6.73 15.69 -20.74
C ILE A 57 5.63 15.08 -19.89
N ARG A 58 5.65 13.75 -19.80
CA ARG A 58 4.69 12.96 -19.04
C ARG A 58 5.43 12.20 -17.95
N LEU A 59 4.89 12.25 -16.75
CA LEU A 59 5.17 11.29 -15.69
C LEU A 59 4.02 10.29 -15.61
N GLU A 60 4.35 9.02 -15.79
CA GLU A 60 3.47 7.90 -15.47
C GLU A 60 3.88 7.28 -14.14
N ILE A 61 2.92 7.16 -13.23
CA ILE A 61 3.08 6.57 -11.91
C ILE A 61 2.34 5.23 -11.91
N HIS A 62 3.10 4.15 -11.83
CA HIS A 62 2.59 2.79 -11.80
C HIS A 62 2.62 2.28 -10.35
N LYS A 63 1.48 1.83 -9.84
CA LYS A 63 1.40 1.17 -8.53
C LYS A 63 1.79 -0.30 -8.71
N GLU A 64 2.99 -0.64 -8.25
CA GLU A 64 3.45 -2.02 -8.13
C GLU A 64 2.96 -2.61 -6.80
N LYS A 65 3.08 -3.93 -6.59
CA LYS A 65 2.60 -4.58 -5.34
C LYS A 65 3.23 -4.00 -4.06
N GLN A 66 4.48 -3.53 -4.16
CA GLN A 66 5.30 -3.10 -3.02
C GLN A 66 5.72 -1.63 -3.09
N ALA A 67 5.54 -0.96 -4.23
CA ALA A 67 6.14 0.35 -4.49
C ALA A 67 5.38 1.13 -5.56
N PHE A 68 5.86 2.34 -5.84
CA PHE A 68 5.49 3.10 -7.03
C PHE A 68 6.68 3.19 -7.96
N ARG A 69 6.45 2.88 -9.24
CA ARG A 69 7.42 3.07 -10.31
C ARG A 69 7.05 4.32 -11.11
N HIS A 70 8.04 5.19 -11.33
CA HIS A 70 7.90 6.42 -12.10
C HIS A 70 8.53 6.22 -13.47
N VAL A 71 7.78 6.47 -14.53
CA VAL A 71 8.27 6.45 -15.91
C VAL A 71 8.10 7.83 -16.48
N TRP A 72 9.19 8.45 -16.89
CA TRP A 72 9.19 9.76 -17.52
C TRP A 72 9.31 9.61 -19.02
N THR A 73 8.46 10.31 -19.74
CA THR A 73 8.38 10.21 -21.18
C THR A 73 8.35 11.60 -21.81
N TYR A 74 9.22 11.82 -22.78
CA TYR A 74 9.23 13.01 -23.62
C TYR A 74 8.52 12.70 -24.93
N ALA A 75 7.65 13.60 -25.39
CA ALA A 75 6.96 13.41 -26.66
C ALA A 75 6.83 14.71 -27.47
N ILE A 76 6.91 14.55 -28.79
CA ILE A 76 6.63 15.58 -29.79
C ILE A 76 5.45 15.10 -30.63
N LYS A 77 4.44 15.95 -30.77
CA LYS A 77 3.28 15.69 -31.63
C LYS A 77 3.10 16.75 -32.70
N HIS A 78 2.63 16.28 -33.85
CA HIS A 78 2.19 17.11 -34.96
C HIS A 78 0.75 16.74 -35.34
N ASP A 79 -0.14 17.73 -35.33
CA ASP A 79 -1.51 17.57 -35.82
C ASP A 79 -1.46 17.43 -37.36
N LEU A 80 -2.22 16.48 -37.93
CA LEU A 80 -2.39 16.34 -39.37
C LEU A 80 -3.68 17.03 -39.85
N ASP A 81 -3.90 17.10 -41.17
CA ASP A 81 -5.11 17.70 -41.75
C ASP A 81 -6.41 16.97 -41.33
N ASP A 82 -6.32 15.65 -41.04
CA ASP A 82 -7.42 14.85 -40.52
C ASP A 82 -7.47 14.94 -38.99
N PRO A 83 -8.58 15.41 -38.37
CA PRO A 83 -8.70 15.56 -36.92
C PRO A 83 -8.61 14.23 -36.14
N ASP A 84 -8.80 13.09 -36.81
CA ASP A 84 -8.67 11.76 -36.20
C ASP A 84 -7.23 11.22 -36.29
N CYS A 85 -6.32 11.88 -37.02
CA CYS A 85 -4.94 11.44 -37.24
C CYS A 85 -3.91 12.41 -36.65
N ARG A 86 -2.79 11.84 -36.19
CA ARG A 86 -1.65 12.60 -35.64
C ARG A 86 -0.33 11.88 -35.91
N GLU A 87 0.76 12.64 -35.98
CA GLU A 87 2.13 12.09 -35.91
C GLU A 87 2.69 12.27 -34.51
N GLU A 88 3.27 11.21 -33.95
CA GLU A 88 3.87 11.21 -32.61
C GLU A 88 5.26 10.59 -32.62
N PHE A 89 6.16 11.26 -31.89
CA PHE A 89 7.44 10.75 -31.42
C PHE A 89 7.38 10.70 -29.89
N GLU A 90 7.79 9.58 -29.29
CA GLU A 90 7.75 9.35 -27.85
C GLU A 90 8.99 8.55 -27.43
N GLU A 91 9.67 9.00 -26.38
CA GLU A 91 10.87 8.37 -25.85
C GLU A 91 10.87 8.43 -24.31
N THR A 92 11.21 7.32 -23.66
CA THR A 92 11.43 7.29 -22.20
C THR A 92 12.72 8.01 -21.86
N ILE A 93 12.65 8.95 -20.93
CA ILE A 93 13.80 9.72 -20.44
C ILE A 93 14.11 9.38 -19.00
N ASP A 94 15.38 9.52 -18.63
CA ASP A 94 15.85 9.38 -17.26
C ASP A 94 16.31 10.74 -16.74
N PHE A 95 15.60 11.24 -15.72
CA PHE A 95 15.90 12.53 -15.11
C PHE A 95 17.24 12.56 -14.38
N GLU A 96 17.76 11.41 -13.92
CA GLU A 96 19.09 11.34 -13.30
C GLU A 96 20.21 11.51 -14.33
N ASN A 97 19.92 11.20 -15.59
CA ASN A 97 20.85 11.28 -16.72
C ASN A 97 20.64 12.54 -17.58
N LEU A 98 19.88 13.53 -17.11
CA LEU A 98 19.76 14.85 -17.73
C LEU A 98 21.08 15.63 -17.60
N SER A 99 22.06 15.26 -18.41
CA SER A 99 23.28 16.03 -18.64
C SER A 99 23.24 16.66 -20.03
N ASP A 100 24.01 17.73 -20.24
CA ASP A 100 24.13 18.44 -21.52
C ASP A 100 24.54 17.51 -22.69
N GLU A 101 25.07 16.31 -22.41
CA GLU A 101 25.60 15.38 -23.41
C GLU A 101 24.69 14.17 -23.70
N THR A 102 23.73 13.83 -22.83
CA THR A 102 22.91 12.61 -22.97
C THR A 102 21.82 12.76 -24.02
N TYR A 103 21.16 13.92 -24.06
CA TYR A 103 20.00 14.18 -24.92
C TYR A 103 20.29 15.36 -25.84
N SER A 104 20.51 15.08 -27.14
CA SER A 104 20.78 16.12 -28.13
C SER A 104 19.60 17.10 -28.26
N PRO A 105 19.82 18.42 -28.16
CA PRO A 105 18.77 19.44 -28.35
C PRO A 105 18.09 19.40 -29.72
N GLU A 106 18.73 18.81 -30.73
CA GLU A 106 18.15 18.63 -32.07
C GLU A 106 17.00 17.60 -32.05
N VAL A 107 17.11 16.58 -31.20
CA VAL A 107 16.12 15.50 -31.06
C VAL A 107 15.15 15.77 -29.92
N PHE A 108 15.63 16.39 -28.83
CA PHE A 108 14.88 16.70 -27.62
C PHE A 108 14.80 18.20 -27.35
N PRO A 109 14.13 18.98 -28.23
CA PRO A 109 14.00 20.42 -28.04
C PRO A 109 13.32 20.75 -26.71
N MET A 110 13.76 21.84 -26.07
CA MET A 110 13.27 22.29 -24.76
C MET A 110 13.57 21.38 -23.57
N LEU A 111 14.14 20.18 -23.75
CA LEU A 111 14.48 19.32 -22.60
C LEU A 111 15.55 19.96 -21.70
N ASN A 112 16.44 20.76 -22.28
CA ASN A 112 17.43 21.56 -21.55
C ASN A 112 16.82 22.55 -20.55
N THR A 113 15.54 22.93 -20.71
CA THR A 113 14.83 23.77 -19.72
C THR A 113 14.66 23.07 -18.38
N LEU A 114 14.83 21.74 -18.33
CA LEU A 114 14.70 20.92 -17.14
C LEU A 114 16.03 20.51 -16.50
N TYR A 115 17.18 21.01 -16.98
CA TYR A 115 18.48 20.71 -16.36
C TYR A 115 18.60 21.22 -14.91
N GLY A 116 17.76 22.19 -14.52
CA GLY A 116 17.60 22.61 -13.12
C GLY A 116 16.80 21.62 -12.25
N GLY A 117 16.34 20.51 -12.81
CA GLY A 117 15.50 19.50 -12.16
C GLY A 117 14.00 19.68 -12.46
N ILE A 118 13.21 18.76 -11.90
CA ILE A 118 11.75 18.72 -12.14
C ILE A 118 11.04 20.01 -11.72
N GLU A 119 11.58 20.80 -10.79
CA GLU A 119 10.97 22.05 -10.32
C GLU A 119 10.67 23.05 -11.45
N ALA A 120 11.46 23.02 -12.52
CA ALA A 120 11.25 23.85 -13.71
C ALA A 120 9.89 23.60 -14.38
N LEU A 121 9.29 22.42 -14.20
CA LEU A 121 7.98 22.07 -14.75
C LEU A 121 6.82 22.92 -14.17
N HIS A 122 7.04 23.63 -13.06
CA HIS A 122 5.99 24.37 -12.36
C HIS A 122 5.38 25.49 -13.21
N HIS A 123 6.17 26.06 -14.11
CA HIS A 123 5.75 27.15 -14.99
C HIS A 123 4.95 26.69 -16.21
N PHE A 124 4.92 25.38 -16.48
CA PHE A 124 4.24 24.83 -17.64
C PHE A 124 2.83 24.36 -17.26
N PRO A 125 1.84 24.57 -18.14
CA PRO A 125 0.49 24.07 -17.91
C PRO A 125 0.50 22.55 -17.88
N SER A 126 -0.23 21.97 -16.92
CA SER A 126 -0.28 20.52 -16.73
C SER A 126 -1.70 19.98 -16.64
N VAL A 127 -1.82 18.70 -16.98
CA VAL A 127 -3.01 17.88 -16.75
C VAL A 127 -2.64 16.76 -15.80
N VAL A 128 -3.43 16.62 -14.73
CA VAL A 128 -3.30 15.56 -13.74
C VAL A 128 -4.52 14.66 -13.82
N LYS A 129 -4.30 13.37 -14.07
CA LYS A 129 -5.37 12.39 -14.22
C LYS A 129 -4.98 11.01 -13.71
N LYS A 130 -5.98 10.24 -13.33
CA LYS A 130 -5.87 8.81 -13.08
C LYS A 130 -6.46 8.08 -14.29
N ARG A 131 -5.63 7.30 -14.97
CA ARG A 131 -6.01 6.50 -16.14
C ARG A 131 -6.29 5.07 -15.71
N THR A 132 -7.44 4.54 -16.12
CA THR A 132 -7.75 3.12 -15.99
C THR A 132 -7.75 2.48 -17.37
N ILE A 133 -6.89 1.50 -17.58
CA ILE A 133 -6.81 0.74 -18.83
C ILE A 133 -7.93 -0.31 -18.81
N LEU A 134 -8.91 -0.14 -19.69
CA LEU A 134 -10.06 -1.04 -19.82
C LEU A 134 -9.75 -2.18 -20.80
N LEU A 135 -9.00 -1.88 -21.85
CA LEU A 135 -8.55 -2.80 -22.88
C LEU A 135 -7.21 -2.29 -23.43
N ASP A 136 -6.24 -3.17 -23.59
CA ASP A 136 -4.99 -2.86 -24.28
C ASP A 136 -4.48 -4.13 -24.97
N ASN A 137 -4.38 -4.09 -26.30
CA ASN A 137 -3.84 -5.16 -27.14
C ASN A 137 -3.05 -4.56 -28.32
N GLU A 138 -2.55 -5.42 -29.21
CA GLU A 138 -1.73 -5.02 -30.35
C GLU A 138 -2.45 -4.09 -31.33
N GLU A 139 -3.78 -4.16 -31.42
CA GLU A 139 -4.56 -3.42 -32.42
C GLU A 139 -5.36 -2.24 -31.82
N THR A 140 -5.72 -2.31 -30.54
CA THR A 140 -6.66 -1.36 -29.91
C THR A 140 -6.32 -1.08 -28.45
N GLU A 141 -6.54 0.16 -28.01
CA GLU A 141 -6.53 0.57 -26.61
C GLU A 141 -7.86 1.26 -26.24
N ALA A 142 -8.37 1.00 -25.04
CA ALA A 142 -9.48 1.75 -24.47
C ALA A 142 -9.18 2.13 -23.02
N VAL A 143 -9.29 3.42 -22.72
CA VAL A 143 -8.91 3.98 -21.42
C VAL A 143 -10.02 4.86 -20.86
N PHE A 144 -10.13 4.86 -19.54
CA PHE A 144 -11.00 5.74 -18.78
C PHE A 144 -10.14 6.69 -17.93
N ASP A 145 -10.19 7.97 -18.27
CA ASP A 145 -9.44 9.02 -17.59
C ASP A 145 -10.34 9.77 -16.61
N GLU A 146 -9.90 9.84 -15.36
CA GLU A 146 -10.51 10.66 -14.30
C GLU A 146 -9.57 11.81 -13.95
N PHE A 147 -10.00 13.05 -14.18
CA PHE A 147 -9.18 14.24 -13.92
C PHE A 147 -9.27 14.64 -12.45
N ILE A 148 -8.12 15.01 -11.84
CA ILE A 148 -8.05 15.33 -10.40
C ILE A 148 -8.45 16.78 -10.11
N HIS A 149 -8.06 17.72 -10.99
CA HIS A 149 -8.52 19.11 -10.96
C HIS A 149 -9.38 19.40 -12.19
N PRO A 150 -10.51 18.69 -12.34
CA PRO A 150 -11.36 18.87 -13.49
C PRO A 150 -11.87 20.30 -13.45
N GLY A 151 -11.68 21.07 -14.53
CA GLY A 151 -12.45 22.30 -14.70
C GLY A 151 -13.94 21.94 -14.83
N SER A 152 -14.43 21.86 -16.06
CA SER A 152 -15.79 21.42 -16.37
C SER A 152 -15.87 19.94 -16.77
N ILE A 153 -14.74 19.24 -16.93
CA ILE A 153 -14.66 17.90 -17.52
C ILE A 153 -14.12 16.92 -16.46
N PRO A 154 -14.98 16.12 -15.79
CA PRO A 154 -14.57 15.23 -14.71
C PRO A 154 -13.89 13.95 -15.21
N SER A 155 -14.32 13.44 -16.36
CA SER A 155 -13.79 12.20 -16.94
C SER A 155 -14.04 12.11 -18.43
N ILE A 156 -13.20 11.31 -19.11
CA ILE A 156 -13.28 11.01 -20.54
C ILE A 156 -13.01 9.52 -20.74
N ILE A 157 -13.61 8.95 -21.79
CA ILE A 157 -13.22 7.65 -22.33
C ILE A 157 -12.57 7.88 -23.69
N GLU A 158 -11.40 7.30 -23.89
CA GLU A 158 -10.63 7.40 -25.11
C GLU A 158 -10.44 5.98 -25.66
N VAL A 159 -10.69 5.82 -26.95
CA VAL A 159 -10.49 4.56 -27.67
C VAL A 159 -9.55 4.85 -28.83
N GLU A 160 -8.47 4.08 -28.92
CA GLU A 160 -7.41 4.21 -29.91
C GLU A 160 -7.32 2.93 -30.75
N LEU A 161 -7.21 3.09 -32.07
CA LEU A 161 -6.90 2.02 -33.01
C LEU A 161 -5.46 2.18 -33.48
N LYS A 162 -4.60 1.27 -33.03
CA LYS A 162 -3.17 1.20 -33.40
C LYS A 162 -2.97 0.70 -34.84
N ASN A 163 -3.98 0.01 -35.38
CA ASN A 163 -4.00 -0.49 -36.75
C ASN A 163 -5.01 0.29 -37.61
N ASN A 164 -4.50 1.09 -38.56
CA ASN A 164 -5.32 1.90 -39.48
C ASN A 164 -6.23 1.08 -40.42
N ALA A 165 -5.99 -0.23 -40.56
CA ALA A 165 -6.85 -1.11 -41.37
C ALA A 165 -8.18 -1.47 -40.68
N LEU A 166 -8.34 -1.19 -39.38
CA LEU A 166 -9.55 -1.55 -38.65
C LEU A 166 -10.76 -0.66 -39.05
N PRO A 167 -11.96 -1.26 -39.17
CA PRO A 167 -13.16 -0.52 -39.56
C PRO A 167 -13.64 0.40 -38.43
N GLU A 168 -14.30 1.50 -38.79
CA GLU A 168 -14.82 2.47 -37.82
C GLU A 168 -15.86 1.87 -36.84
N SER A 169 -16.58 0.82 -37.26
CA SER A 169 -17.49 0.06 -36.38
C SER A 169 -16.80 -0.54 -35.14
N THR A 170 -15.47 -0.67 -35.17
CA THR A 170 -14.67 -1.19 -34.06
C THR A 170 -14.81 -0.34 -32.81
N PHE A 171 -14.84 1.00 -32.94
CA PHE A 171 -15.06 1.90 -31.80
C PHE A 171 -16.37 1.59 -31.07
N SER A 172 -17.45 1.43 -31.83
CA SER A 172 -18.77 1.11 -31.27
C SER A 172 -18.80 -0.26 -30.58
N ARG A 173 -18.11 -1.26 -31.14
CA ARG A 173 -18.02 -2.60 -30.55
C ARG A 173 -17.32 -2.57 -29.18
N ILE A 174 -16.19 -1.85 -29.08
CA ILE A 174 -15.43 -1.70 -27.83
C ILE A 174 -16.31 -1.07 -26.74
N LEU A 175 -17.06 0.00 -27.06
CA LEU A 175 -17.96 0.65 -26.11
C LEU A 175 -19.13 -0.25 -25.67
N ASP A 176 -19.61 -1.13 -26.55
CA ASP A 176 -20.62 -2.15 -26.23
C ASP A 176 -20.05 -3.22 -25.28
N GLU A 177 -18.83 -3.71 -25.52
CA GLU A 177 -18.13 -4.66 -24.63
C GLU A 177 -17.86 -4.04 -23.23
N CYS A 178 -17.58 -2.74 -23.19
CA CYS A 178 -17.48 -2.00 -21.94
C CYS A 178 -18.85 -1.81 -21.25
N GLY A 179 -19.96 -1.91 -21.98
CA GLY A 179 -21.33 -1.81 -21.47
C GLY A 179 -21.85 -0.38 -21.32
N ILE A 180 -21.32 0.56 -22.12
CA ILE A 180 -21.50 2.01 -21.91
C ILE A 180 -21.89 2.79 -23.17
N LYS A 181 -21.98 2.15 -24.34
CA LYS A 181 -22.27 2.82 -25.61
C LYS A 181 -23.49 3.75 -25.57
N GLY A 182 -24.57 3.35 -24.89
CA GLY A 182 -25.81 4.13 -24.78
C GLY A 182 -25.74 5.36 -23.86
N ALA A 183 -24.67 5.52 -23.10
CA ALA A 183 -24.51 6.60 -22.11
C ALA A 183 -23.44 7.63 -22.49
N LEU A 184 -22.85 7.51 -23.67
CA LEU A 184 -21.71 8.30 -24.11
C LEU A 184 -22.06 9.20 -25.30
N LYS A 185 -21.44 10.38 -25.33
CA LYS A 185 -21.43 11.30 -26.47
C LYS A 185 -20.01 11.45 -26.98
N GLU A 186 -19.82 11.29 -28.28
CA GLU A 186 -18.54 11.57 -28.95
C GLU A 186 -18.19 13.07 -28.89
N VAL A 187 -16.94 13.36 -28.57
CA VAL A 187 -16.40 14.72 -28.36
C VAL A 187 -15.03 14.91 -29.02
N THR A 188 -14.61 13.99 -29.90
CA THR A 188 -13.29 13.98 -30.56
C THR A 188 -12.94 15.32 -31.23
N SER A 189 -13.89 15.91 -31.96
CA SER A 189 -13.70 17.17 -32.70
C SER A 189 -13.79 18.43 -31.84
N LEU A 190 -14.20 18.32 -30.57
CA LEU A 190 -14.36 19.46 -29.68
C LEU A 190 -13.03 19.81 -29.01
N SER A 191 -12.48 20.98 -29.35
CA SER A 191 -11.17 21.42 -28.87
C SER A 191 -11.07 21.46 -27.34
N GLU A 192 -12.14 21.78 -26.62
CA GLU A 192 -12.18 21.82 -25.14
C GLU A 192 -11.87 20.46 -24.47
N TYR A 193 -12.04 19.34 -25.18
CA TYR A 193 -11.75 17.99 -24.68
C TYR A 193 -10.32 17.51 -25.01
N LYS A 194 -9.51 18.33 -25.70
CA LYS A 194 -8.09 18.04 -25.91
C LYS A 194 -7.32 18.32 -24.61
N ASN A 195 -6.47 17.37 -24.18
CA ASN A 195 -5.66 17.52 -22.95
C ASN A 195 -4.92 18.87 -22.89
N LYS A 196 -4.38 19.36 -24.02
CA LYS A 196 -3.66 20.64 -24.10
C LYS A 196 -4.50 21.87 -23.74
N ASN A 197 -5.81 21.79 -23.95
CA ASN A 197 -6.76 22.85 -23.63
C ASN A 197 -7.37 22.70 -22.22
N MET A 198 -7.30 21.48 -21.65
CA MET A 198 -7.64 21.23 -20.25
C MET A 198 -6.48 21.57 -19.30
N ALA A 199 -5.25 21.62 -19.83
CA ALA A 199 -4.04 21.91 -19.08
C ALA A 199 -4.10 23.30 -18.46
N LYS A 200 -3.76 23.39 -17.17
CA LYS A 200 -3.70 24.67 -16.45
C LYS A 200 -2.33 24.82 -15.80
N ALA A 201 -1.80 26.04 -15.78
CA ALA A 201 -0.65 26.35 -14.95
C ALA A 201 -1.02 26.13 -13.48
N SER A 202 -0.09 25.62 -12.68
CA SER A 202 -0.33 25.39 -11.26
C SER A 202 -0.50 26.73 -10.54
N GLU A 203 -1.67 26.97 -9.95
CA GLU A 203 -1.89 28.09 -9.04
C GLU A 203 -1.38 27.71 -7.65
N ALA A 204 -0.07 27.79 -7.43
CA ALA A 204 0.52 27.44 -6.14
C ALA A 204 0.07 28.45 -5.06
N LYS A 205 -0.66 27.98 -4.03
CA LYS A 205 -0.95 28.78 -2.82
C LYS A 205 0.18 28.74 -1.78
N SER A 206 1.12 27.79 -1.86
CA SER A 206 2.42 27.74 -1.16
C SER A 206 3.07 26.34 -1.33
N GLY A 207 4.40 26.24 -1.43
CA GLY A 207 5.16 24.95 -1.45
C GLY A 207 5.65 24.53 -2.85
N ASN A 208 6.33 23.37 -2.96
CA ASN A 208 6.69 22.78 -4.27
C ASN A 208 5.46 22.06 -4.86
N PRO A 209 4.84 22.59 -5.93
CA PRO A 209 3.52 22.14 -6.38
C PRO A 209 3.58 20.82 -7.13
N ILE A 210 4.74 20.48 -7.71
CA ILE A 210 4.93 19.26 -8.48
C ILE A 210 4.98 18.06 -7.54
N HIS A 211 5.81 18.11 -6.50
CA HIS A 211 5.87 17.03 -5.51
C HIS A 211 4.50 16.80 -4.85
N THR A 212 3.76 17.86 -4.59
CA THR A 212 2.40 17.76 -4.04
C THR A 212 1.45 17.03 -4.99
N GLN A 213 1.49 17.34 -6.30
CA GLN A 213 0.69 16.65 -7.31
C GLN A 213 1.08 15.17 -7.46
N ILE A 214 2.38 14.86 -7.43
CA ILE A 214 2.89 13.49 -7.48
C ILE A 214 2.36 12.69 -6.27
N LEU A 215 2.50 13.23 -5.07
CA LEU A 215 2.04 12.58 -3.83
C LEU A 215 0.51 12.40 -3.83
N GLU A 216 -0.25 13.42 -4.24
CA GLU A 216 -1.71 13.32 -4.35
C GLU A 216 -2.12 12.16 -5.26
N LEU A 217 -1.46 12.06 -6.41
CA LEU A 217 -1.74 11.02 -7.39
C LEU A 217 -1.33 9.63 -6.91
N GLN A 218 -0.18 9.50 -6.23
CA GLN A 218 0.22 8.26 -5.56
C GLN A 218 -0.84 7.83 -4.54
N ASN A 219 -1.33 8.76 -3.72
CA ASN A 219 -2.35 8.48 -2.72
C ASN A 219 -3.69 8.07 -3.34
N ARG A 220 -4.07 8.65 -4.49
CA ARG A 220 -5.25 8.23 -5.26
C ARG A 220 -5.10 6.81 -5.80
N LEU A 221 -3.91 6.42 -6.25
CA LEU A 221 -3.63 5.08 -6.78
C LEU A 221 -3.62 4.00 -5.70
N LYS A 222 -3.35 4.35 -4.43
CA LYS A 222 -3.47 3.41 -3.30
C LYS A 222 -4.87 2.79 -3.22
N GLY A 223 -5.89 3.53 -3.65
CA GLY A 223 -7.27 3.07 -3.72
C GLY A 223 -8.05 3.40 -2.45
N PRO A 224 -9.19 2.71 -2.21
CA PRO A 224 -9.99 2.85 -1.00
C PRO A 224 -9.18 2.57 0.28
N VAL A 225 -9.23 3.46 1.26
CA VAL A 225 -8.50 3.34 2.53
C VAL A 225 -9.42 3.32 3.75
N ILE A 226 -8.95 2.68 4.83
CA ILE A 226 -9.58 2.72 6.15
C ILE A 226 -8.78 3.70 7.02
N VAL A 227 -9.43 4.69 7.61
CA VAL A 227 -8.79 5.62 8.56
C VAL A 227 -9.15 5.21 9.98
N ALA A 228 -8.15 4.81 10.76
CA ALA A 228 -8.25 4.57 12.20
C ALA A 228 -8.06 5.89 12.93
N VAL A 229 -9.11 6.40 13.58
CA VAL A 229 -9.12 7.71 14.23
C VAL A 229 -9.29 7.55 15.74
N LEU A 230 -8.44 8.18 16.53
CA LEU A 230 -8.59 8.16 17.99
C LEU A 230 -9.58 9.26 18.45
N GLN A 231 -10.62 8.87 19.19
CA GLN A 231 -11.65 9.81 19.67
C GLN A 231 -11.09 10.76 20.73
N GLY A 232 -10.93 12.04 20.38
CA GLY A 232 -10.57 13.12 21.30
C GLY A 232 -11.77 13.80 21.94
N MET A 233 -11.48 14.91 22.62
CA MET A 233 -12.47 15.78 23.29
C MET A 233 -12.67 17.11 22.57
N SER A 234 -12.12 17.24 21.35
CA SER A 234 -12.04 18.50 20.61
C SER A 234 -13.44 19.08 20.32
N LEU A 235 -14.36 18.26 19.81
CA LEU A 235 -15.76 18.61 19.54
C LEU A 235 -16.44 19.23 20.77
N LYS A 236 -16.41 18.49 21.89
CA LYS A 236 -17.00 18.96 23.16
C LYS A 236 -16.34 20.26 23.64
N SER A 237 -15.02 20.33 23.60
CA SER A 237 -14.24 21.48 24.11
C SER A 237 -14.42 22.74 23.26
N ASN A 238 -14.60 22.58 21.95
CA ASN A 238 -14.83 23.68 21.03
C ASN A 238 -16.26 24.23 21.16
N ILE A 239 -17.28 23.37 21.23
CA ILE A 239 -18.67 23.77 21.50
C ILE A 239 -18.77 24.47 22.86
N GLN A 240 -18.30 23.77 23.90
CA GLN A 240 -17.52 24.32 25.01
C GLN A 240 -17.34 25.84 25.09
N ARG A 241 -16.19 26.21 24.52
CA ARG A 241 -15.62 27.54 24.39
C ARG A 241 -16.51 28.50 23.60
N LEU A 242 -17.19 28.03 22.56
CA LEU A 242 -18.07 28.87 21.74
C LEU A 242 -19.25 29.40 22.55
N ILE A 243 -19.91 28.55 23.33
CA ILE A 243 -21.04 28.94 24.16
C ILE A 243 -20.59 29.88 25.28
N GLN A 244 -19.49 29.56 25.96
CA GLN A 244 -18.92 30.41 27.03
C GLN A 244 -18.51 31.81 26.54
N ASN A 245 -18.00 31.91 25.30
CA ASN A 245 -17.67 33.20 24.71
C ASN A 245 -18.92 34.08 24.46
N LYS A 246 -20.07 33.45 24.16
CA LYS A 246 -21.33 34.15 23.88
C LYS A 246 -22.12 34.46 25.15
N GLU A 247 -22.06 33.59 26.16
CA GLU A 247 -22.71 33.79 27.46
C GLU A 247 -21.69 33.71 28.59
N LYS A 248 -21.10 34.86 28.94
CA LYS A 248 -20.06 35.02 29.97
C LYS A 248 -20.46 34.52 31.38
N ASN A 249 -21.76 34.30 31.62
CA ASN A 249 -22.32 33.90 32.92
C ASN A 249 -22.80 32.43 32.95
N LEU A 250 -22.58 31.64 31.90
CA LEU A 250 -22.91 30.21 31.94
C LEU A 250 -21.84 29.46 32.75
N GLU A 251 -22.10 29.23 34.04
CA GLU A 251 -21.20 28.46 34.93
C GLU A 251 -21.20 26.95 34.66
N SER A 252 -22.07 26.42 33.80
CA SER A 252 -22.27 24.98 33.70
C SER A 252 -21.29 24.30 32.73
N LYS A 253 -20.76 23.16 33.18
CA LYS A 253 -20.30 22.09 32.28
C LYS A 253 -21.37 21.90 31.19
N LEU A 254 -20.96 21.78 29.94
CA LEU A 254 -21.88 21.37 28.89
C LEU A 254 -22.33 19.93 29.18
N ASP A 255 -23.62 19.80 29.51
CA ASP A 255 -24.32 18.53 29.60
C ASP A 255 -24.91 18.19 28.21
N PHE A 256 -24.83 16.92 27.84
CA PHE A 256 -25.43 16.40 26.62
C PHE A 256 -26.95 16.24 26.83
N PRO A 257 -27.79 16.38 25.77
CA PRO A 257 -27.46 16.48 24.35
C PRO A 257 -27.13 17.90 23.84
N PHE A 258 -26.34 18.01 22.74
CA PHE A 258 -26.01 19.32 22.15
C PHE A 258 -27.20 20.05 21.54
N SER A 259 -28.32 19.35 21.32
CA SER A 259 -29.59 19.90 20.84
C SER A 259 -30.24 20.91 21.80
N GLU A 260 -29.74 21.07 23.02
CA GLU A 260 -30.21 22.12 23.93
C GLU A 260 -29.57 23.49 23.60
N TYR A 261 -28.50 23.51 22.80
CA TYR A 261 -27.71 24.71 22.49
C TYR A 261 -27.97 25.23 21.06
N VAL A 262 -29.19 25.00 20.53
CA VAL A 262 -29.59 25.23 19.12
C VAL A 262 -29.45 26.67 18.64
N LYS A 263 -29.35 27.66 19.53
CA LYS A 263 -29.48 29.08 19.15
C LYS A 263 -28.18 29.78 18.76
N TYR A 264 -27.02 29.13 18.89
CA TYR A 264 -25.74 29.80 18.65
C TYR A 264 -25.20 29.49 17.24
N PRO A 265 -24.97 30.51 16.38
CA PRO A 265 -24.32 30.31 15.09
C PRO A 265 -22.85 29.90 15.28
N TYR A 266 -22.37 29.01 14.41
CA TYR A 266 -20.97 28.57 14.34
C TYR A 266 -20.21 29.36 13.26
N GLY A 267 -18.94 29.73 13.54
CA GLY A 267 -18.06 30.43 12.59
C GLY A 267 -17.44 31.72 13.15
N LYS A 268 -16.38 32.21 12.50
CA LYS A 268 -15.71 33.48 12.85
C LYS A 268 -16.44 34.72 12.33
N GLU A 269 -17.14 34.60 11.20
CA GLU A 269 -17.96 35.64 10.59
C GLU A 269 -19.42 35.17 10.64
N GLU A 270 -20.25 35.82 11.45
CA GLU A 270 -21.67 35.51 11.57
C GLU A 270 -22.39 36.04 10.33
N THR A 271 -22.59 35.15 9.35
CA THR A 271 -23.44 35.43 8.19
C THR A 271 -24.84 34.88 8.45
N PRO A 272 -25.90 35.40 7.78
CA PRO A 272 -27.24 34.85 7.89
C PRO A 272 -27.34 33.35 7.53
N ASP A 273 -26.38 32.84 6.76
CA ASP A 273 -26.31 31.45 6.28
C ASP A 273 -25.42 30.53 7.14
N SER A 274 -24.87 31.05 8.25
CA SER A 274 -24.02 30.28 9.16
C SER A 274 -24.85 29.26 9.94
N PRO A 275 -24.54 27.95 9.86
CA PRO A 275 -25.30 26.94 10.57
C PRO A 275 -25.12 27.08 12.08
N THR A 276 -26.18 26.77 12.82
CA THR A 276 -26.18 26.75 14.28
C THR A 276 -25.55 25.48 14.83
N ILE A 277 -25.08 25.53 16.08
CA ILE A 277 -24.59 24.33 16.79
C ILE A 277 -25.68 23.24 16.84
N GLY A 278 -26.95 23.64 16.98
CA GLY A 278 -28.08 22.72 16.94
C GLY A 278 -28.20 21.99 15.61
N GLU A 279 -28.17 22.72 14.49
CA GLU A 279 -28.25 22.14 13.15
C GLU A 279 -27.04 21.27 12.81
N ILE A 280 -25.86 21.63 13.30
CA ILE A 280 -24.62 20.86 13.10
C ILE A 280 -24.68 19.55 13.89
N CYS A 281 -25.05 19.60 15.18
CA CYS A 281 -25.05 18.46 16.08
C CYS A 281 -26.39 17.70 16.12
N ASP A 282 -27.32 17.98 15.20
CA ASP A 282 -28.58 17.25 15.07
C ASP A 282 -28.33 15.79 14.64
N LEU A 283 -28.63 14.86 15.54
CA LEU A 283 -28.49 13.42 15.32
C LEU A 283 -29.55 12.86 14.36
N GLU A 284 -30.69 13.54 14.18
CA GLU A 284 -31.76 13.11 13.29
C GLU A 284 -31.53 13.59 11.85
N SER A 285 -30.90 14.75 11.66
CA SER A 285 -30.68 15.33 10.33
C SER A 285 -29.72 14.51 9.45
N ASN A 286 -30.16 14.09 8.26
CA ASN A 286 -29.29 13.45 7.26
C ASN A 286 -28.80 14.42 6.19
N ALA A 287 -29.03 15.72 6.36
CA ALA A 287 -28.63 16.72 5.37
C ALA A 287 -27.09 16.81 5.29
N PRO A 288 -26.49 16.76 4.08
CA PRO A 288 -25.06 16.94 3.90
C PRO A 288 -24.58 18.28 4.48
N LEU A 289 -23.36 18.29 5.03
CA LEU A 289 -22.71 19.48 5.56
C LEU A 289 -21.40 19.74 4.80
N GLU A 290 -21.22 20.97 4.34
CA GLU A 290 -19.94 21.41 3.79
C GLU A 290 -18.88 21.50 4.88
N TYR A 291 -17.70 20.93 4.65
CA TYR A 291 -16.60 20.94 5.61
C TYR A 291 -16.23 22.35 6.08
N ASP A 292 -16.18 23.33 5.17
CA ASP A 292 -15.80 24.71 5.51
C ASP A 292 -16.73 25.35 6.55
N LYS A 293 -17.98 24.89 6.66
CA LYS A 293 -18.96 25.35 7.65
C LYS A 293 -18.77 24.71 9.03
N VAL A 294 -17.94 23.67 9.15
CA VAL A 294 -17.64 22.95 10.40
C VAL A 294 -16.14 22.87 10.69
N LYS A 295 -15.31 23.54 9.89
CA LYS A 295 -13.85 23.57 10.02
C LYS A 295 -13.41 24.10 11.38
N GLY A 296 -12.56 23.35 12.08
CA GLY A 296 -12.09 23.70 13.42
C GLY A 296 -13.05 23.28 14.55
N LEU A 297 -14.17 22.62 14.24
CA LEU A 297 -15.12 22.15 15.24
C LEU A 297 -14.59 20.89 15.94
N SER A 298 -14.06 19.95 15.17
CA SER A 298 -13.52 18.67 15.64
C SER A 298 -12.19 18.41 14.92
N ALA A 299 -11.17 18.09 15.71
CA ALA A 299 -9.84 17.78 15.21
C ALA A 299 -9.86 16.52 14.32
N GLU A 300 -10.76 15.58 14.61
CA GLU A 300 -11.01 14.36 13.83
C GLU A 300 -11.59 14.67 12.45
N LEU A 301 -12.51 15.63 12.33
CA LEU A 301 -13.03 16.05 11.02
C LEU A 301 -11.95 16.80 10.21
N ASP A 302 -11.20 17.66 10.89
CA ASP A 302 -10.11 18.43 10.26
C ASP A 302 -9.00 17.51 9.74
N SER A 303 -8.65 16.46 10.49
CA SER A 303 -7.66 15.47 10.05
C SER A 303 -8.16 14.61 8.91
N LEU A 304 -9.42 14.14 8.95
CA LEU A 304 -10.04 13.42 7.84
C LEU A 304 -10.07 14.24 6.56
N TYR A 305 -10.42 15.53 6.66
CA TYR A 305 -10.38 16.44 5.52
C TYR A 305 -8.95 16.65 5.00
N ALA A 306 -7.97 16.80 5.88
CA ALA A 306 -6.57 16.93 5.49
C ALA A 306 -6.04 15.65 4.80
N ILE A 307 -6.43 14.46 5.26
CA ILE A 307 -6.13 13.17 4.63
C ILE A 307 -6.77 13.09 3.24
N GLN A 308 -8.05 13.47 3.10
CA GLN A 308 -8.73 13.49 1.80
C GLN A 308 -8.06 14.46 0.82
N ASN A 309 -7.68 15.65 1.28
CA ASN A 309 -6.96 16.64 0.46
C ASN A 309 -5.56 16.21 0.05
N ARG A 310 -4.94 15.28 0.78
CA ARG A 310 -3.69 14.62 0.36
C ARG A 310 -3.89 13.58 -0.75
N GLY A 311 -5.12 13.37 -1.23
CA GLY A 311 -5.44 12.47 -2.34
C GLY A 311 -5.99 11.10 -1.93
N TYR A 312 -6.11 10.82 -0.64
CA TYR A 312 -6.63 9.54 -0.17
C TYR A 312 -8.13 9.38 -0.42
N ALA A 313 -8.53 8.23 -0.95
CA ALA A 313 -9.94 7.87 -1.13
C ALA A 313 -10.46 7.15 0.12
N ILE A 314 -10.92 7.93 1.11
CA ILE A 314 -11.46 7.39 2.36
C ILE A 314 -12.75 6.60 2.06
N ASP A 315 -12.75 5.33 2.46
CA ASP A 315 -13.88 4.39 2.31
C ASP A 315 -14.53 4.08 3.65
N GLU A 316 -13.71 3.91 4.68
CA GLU A 316 -14.16 3.59 6.03
C GLU A 316 -13.39 4.43 7.06
N VAL A 317 -14.10 4.92 8.07
CA VAL A 317 -13.52 5.55 9.27
C VAL A 317 -13.88 4.68 10.46
N ARG A 318 -12.86 4.25 11.19
CA ARG A 318 -13.03 3.47 12.41
C ARG A 318 -12.53 4.26 13.61
N PHE A 319 -13.48 4.68 14.44
CA PHE A 319 -13.17 5.43 15.67
C PHE A 319 -12.75 4.48 16.78
N PHE A 320 -11.59 4.75 17.38
CA PHE A 320 -11.19 4.14 18.64
C PHE A 320 -11.71 5.01 19.77
N VAL A 321 -12.70 4.47 20.48
CA VAL A 321 -13.47 5.22 21.48
C VAL A 321 -13.11 4.79 22.90
N PHE A 322 -13.22 5.72 23.84
CA PHE A 322 -12.76 5.54 25.22
C PHE A 322 -13.91 5.81 26.21
N PRO A 323 -13.93 5.15 27.38
CA PRO A 323 -14.93 5.42 28.41
C PRO A 323 -14.70 6.81 29.03
N GLY A 324 -15.69 7.26 29.80
CA GLY A 324 -15.60 8.50 30.57
C GLY A 324 -14.56 8.41 31.70
N LYS A 325 -14.43 9.50 32.46
CA LYS A 325 -13.39 9.65 33.52
C LYS A 325 -13.41 8.57 34.61
N ASN A 326 -14.52 7.86 34.81
CA ASN A 326 -14.67 6.84 35.84
C ASN A 326 -14.39 5.42 35.31
N GLY A 327 -13.81 5.29 34.11
CA GLY A 327 -13.56 4.00 33.46
C GLY A 327 -14.82 3.29 32.96
N LYS A 328 -15.97 4.00 32.95
CA LYS A 328 -17.26 3.49 32.49
C LYS A 328 -17.73 4.22 31.25
N PHE A 329 -18.31 3.49 30.31
CA PHE A 329 -19.04 4.05 29.18
C PHE A 329 -20.40 4.54 29.68
N GLU A 330 -20.88 5.65 29.11
CA GLU A 330 -22.23 6.10 29.46
C GLU A 330 -23.30 5.12 28.98
N ASN A 331 -23.06 4.40 27.86
CA ASN A 331 -23.81 3.21 27.48
C ASN A 331 -22.92 1.96 27.60
N GLU A 332 -22.98 1.29 28.76
CA GLU A 332 -22.21 0.06 29.02
C GLU A 332 -22.64 -1.13 28.15
N ALA A 333 -23.91 -1.23 27.78
CA ALA A 333 -24.41 -2.36 26.97
C ALA A 333 -23.78 -2.35 25.56
N GLU A 334 -23.58 -1.16 25.01
CA GLU A 334 -22.97 -0.96 23.69
C GLU A 334 -21.49 -0.55 23.76
N LYS A 335 -20.93 -0.42 24.97
CA LYS A 335 -19.60 0.15 25.24
C LYS A 335 -19.35 1.46 24.45
N CYS A 336 -20.33 2.35 24.47
CA CYS A 336 -20.35 3.55 23.64
C CYS A 336 -20.28 4.82 24.50
N PRO A 337 -19.37 5.77 24.21
CA PRO A 337 -19.37 7.06 24.89
C PRO A 337 -20.37 8.02 24.26
N THR A 338 -20.88 8.95 25.08
CA THR A 338 -21.93 9.91 24.66
C THR A 338 -21.50 10.81 23.48
N LEU A 339 -20.19 11.03 23.30
CA LEU A 339 -19.66 11.87 22.22
C LEU A 339 -19.66 11.18 20.85
N TYR A 340 -19.53 9.85 20.80
CA TYR A 340 -19.34 9.11 19.55
C TYR A 340 -20.51 9.28 18.58
N PRO A 341 -21.80 9.18 18.98
CA PRO A 341 -22.92 9.37 18.05
C PRO A 341 -22.87 10.70 17.29
N TYR A 342 -22.40 11.77 17.94
CA TYR A 342 -22.25 13.07 17.29
C TYR A 342 -21.08 13.07 16.29
N LEU A 343 -19.93 12.49 16.64
CA LEU A 343 -18.79 12.37 15.73
C LEU A 343 -19.13 11.50 14.52
N GLU A 344 -19.80 10.36 14.76
CA GLU A 344 -20.28 9.48 13.70
C GLU A 344 -21.22 10.22 12.75
N LYS A 345 -22.21 10.93 13.31
CA LYS A 345 -23.18 11.69 12.53
C LYS A 345 -22.52 12.79 11.71
N LEU A 346 -21.66 13.59 12.34
CA LEU A 346 -20.94 14.66 11.65
C LEU A 346 -20.06 14.11 10.53
N THR A 347 -19.33 13.02 10.79
CA THR A 347 -18.50 12.36 9.78
C THR A 347 -19.35 11.90 8.60
N LYS A 348 -20.50 11.26 8.84
CA LYS A 348 -21.44 10.85 7.77
C LYS A 348 -22.03 12.04 7.01
N ARG A 349 -22.28 13.18 7.65
CA ARG A 349 -22.85 14.36 6.98
C ARG A 349 -21.82 15.11 6.14
N VAL A 350 -20.56 15.16 6.59
CA VAL A 350 -19.44 15.78 5.84
C VAL A 350 -18.90 14.85 4.75
N PHE A 351 -18.90 13.53 5.01
CA PHE A 351 -18.42 12.50 4.08
C PHE A 351 -19.52 11.42 3.85
N PRO A 352 -20.58 11.71 3.09
CA PRO A 352 -21.75 10.82 2.92
C PRO A 352 -21.45 9.41 2.40
N GLN A 353 -20.37 9.28 1.63
CA GLN A 353 -19.93 8.03 1.02
C GLN A 353 -19.10 7.13 1.94
N VAL A 354 -18.72 7.62 3.13
CA VAL A 354 -17.80 6.92 4.04
C VAL A 354 -18.58 6.05 5.03
N LYS A 355 -18.19 4.79 5.15
CA LYS A 355 -18.67 3.91 6.22
C LYS A 355 -18.04 4.34 7.54
N VAL A 356 -18.83 4.53 8.59
CA VAL A 356 -18.31 4.87 9.92
C VAL A 356 -18.62 3.74 10.89
N SER A 357 -17.64 3.37 11.71
CA SER A 357 -17.74 2.34 12.75
C SER A 357 -16.89 2.73 13.96
N MET A 358 -17.02 1.97 15.05
CA MET A 358 -16.19 2.16 16.25
C MET A 358 -15.58 0.86 16.76
N TYR A 359 -14.50 1.02 17.51
CA TYR A 359 -13.88 0.03 18.36
C TYR A 359 -13.71 0.63 19.76
N SER A 360 -14.26 -0.03 20.79
CA SER A 360 -14.22 0.47 22.16
C SER A 360 -12.98 -0.06 22.89
N LEU A 361 -12.23 0.86 23.51
CA LEU A 361 -11.06 0.56 24.35
C LEU A 361 -11.36 0.87 25.80
N SER A 362 -11.00 -0.03 26.71
CA SER A 362 -11.25 0.02 28.14
C SER A 362 -10.15 0.81 28.86
N TYR A 363 -10.06 2.11 28.60
CA TYR A 363 -9.06 3.01 29.19
C TYR A 363 -9.61 3.96 30.26
N ALA A 364 -9.09 3.88 31.48
CA ALA A 364 -9.38 4.75 32.61
C ALA A 364 -8.12 5.53 33.01
N SER A 365 -8.15 6.86 32.89
CA SER A 365 -6.99 7.73 33.13
C SER A 365 -6.54 7.80 34.60
N ASP A 366 -7.39 7.41 35.53
CA ASP A 366 -7.17 7.46 36.98
C ASP A 366 -6.67 6.14 37.59
N GLN A 367 -6.51 5.09 36.77
CA GLN A 367 -6.07 3.77 37.19
C GLN A 367 -4.81 3.36 36.44
N SER A 368 -3.68 3.23 37.14
CA SER A 368 -2.41 2.79 36.54
C SER A 368 -2.57 1.46 35.79
N GLU A 369 -3.28 0.50 36.39
CA GLU A 369 -3.59 -0.82 35.83
C GLU A 369 -4.25 -0.72 34.44
N SER A 370 -5.15 0.23 34.24
CA SER A 370 -5.86 0.42 32.97
C SER A 370 -4.94 0.88 31.83
N VAL A 371 -3.83 1.57 32.12
CA VAL A 371 -2.82 1.92 31.10
C VAL A 371 -2.20 0.65 30.50
N TYR A 372 -1.90 -0.35 31.34
CA TYR A 372 -1.32 -1.62 30.91
C TYR A 372 -2.32 -2.44 30.10
N ASP A 373 -3.57 -2.52 30.56
CA ASP A 373 -4.65 -3.22 29.87
C ASP A 373 -4.93 -2.62 28.50
N SER A 374 -4.92 -1.29 28.43
CA SER A 374 -5.15 -0.56 27.18
C SER A 374 -4.04 -0.78 26.15
N PHE A 375 -2.81 -1.12 26.57
CA PHE A 375 -1.76 -1.47 25.62
C PHE A 375 -2.14 -2.73 24.84
N GLU A 376 -2.43 -3.81 25.55
CA GLU A 376 -2.79 -5.10 24.96
C GLU A 376 -4.07 -4.99 24.12
N GLU A 377 -5.09 -4.29 24.65
CA GLU A 377 -6.37 -4.10 23.95
C GLU A 377 -6.20 -3.25 22.67
N THR A 378 -5.43 -2.15 22.73
CA THR A 378 -5.16 -1.32 21.55
C THR A 378 -4.38 -2.11 20.50
N TRP A 379 -3.37 -2.88 20.93
CA TRP A 379 -2.56 -3.69 20.04
C TRP A 379 -3.40 -4.75 19.31
N GLN A 380 -4.24 -5.50 20.05
CA GLN A 380 -5.14 -6.51 19.48
C GLN A 380 -6.21 -5.90 18.57
N ALA A 381 -6.71 -4.72 18.91
CA ALA A 381 -7.68 -4.00 18.10
C ALA A 381 -7.11 -3.61 16.74
N LEU A 382 -5.86 -3.13 16.72
CA LEU A 382 -5.16 -2.80 15.48
C LEU A 382 -4.79 -4.05 14.67
N GLU A 383 -4.37 -5.15 15.31
CA GLU A 383 -4.17 -6.45 14.64
C GLU A 383 -5.47 -6.98 14.00
N THR A 384 -6.59 -6.81 14.69
CA THR A 384 -7.91 -7.20 14.15
C THR A 384 -8.28 -6.34 12.94
N LEU A 385 -8.08 -5.03 13.02
CA LEU A 385 -8.31 -4.10 11.92
C LEU A 385 -7.48 -4.46 10.68
N GLU A 386 -6.20 -4.80 10.87
CA GLU A 386 -5.31 -5.27 9.79
C GLU A 386 -5.86 -6.53 9.11
N ASN A 387 -6.31 -7.51 9.90
CA ASN A 387 -6.87 -8.76 9.37
C ASN A 387 -8.20 -8.55 8.63
N GLU A 388 -9.02 -7.59 9.05
CA GLU A 388 -10.30 -7.23 8.43
C GLU A 388 -10.18 -6.29 7.22
N SER A 389 -8.97 -5.79 6.94
CA SER A 389 -8.76 -4.77 5.92
C SER A 389 -9.07 -5.27 4.49
N ASP A 390 -9.05 -6.59 4.26
CA ASP A 390 -9.19 -7.21 2.93
C ASP A 390 -8.18 -6.63 1.93
N GLY A 391 -6.96 -6.32 2.41
CA GLY A 391 -5.88 -5.71 1.64
C GLY A 391 -6.02 -4.21 1.40
N ARG A 392 -7.03 -3.54 1.98
CA ARG A 392 -7.13 -2.07 1.99
C ARG A 392 -6.01 -1.47 2.83
N GLU A 393 -5.51 -0.31 2.42
CA GLU A 393 -4.52 0.43 3.19
C GLU A 393 -5.18 1.05 4.43
N ILE A 394 -4.50 0.98 5.58
CA ILE A 394 -4.96 1.54 6.84
C ILE A 394 -4.10 2.76 7.16
N ILE A 395 -4.77 3.86 7.46
CA ILE A 395 -4.18 5.14 7.85
C ILE A 395 -4.48 5.35 9.33
N LEU A 396 -3.45 5.39 10.18
CA LEU A 396 -3.62 5.77 11.57
C LEU A 396 -3.56 7.30 11.71
N ASP A 397 -4.63 7.89 12.24
CA ASP A 397 -4.69 9.28 12.63
C ASP A 397 -4.61 9.43 14.16
N THR A 398 -3.51 10.03 14.61
CA THR A 398 -3.20 10.29 16.02
C THR A 398 -3.52 11.72 16.46
N THR A 399 -4.21 12.50 15.63
CA THR A 399 -4.56 13.90 15.90
C THR A 399 -5.41 14.04 17.16
N GLY A 400 -6.43 13.19 17.29
CA GLY A 400 -7.33 13.14 18.44
C GLY A 400 -6.89 12.12 19.50
N GLY A 401 -7.72 11.99 20.54
CA GLY A 401 -7.60 10.89 21.51
C GLY A 401 -6.69 11.12 22.70
N GLN A 402 -6.55 10.03 23.47
CA GLN A 402 -5.70 9.96 24.65
C GLN A 402 -4.24 9.79 24.22
N LYS A 403 -3.34 10.65 24.73
CA LYS A 403 -1.92 10.67 24.33
C LYS A 403 -1.25 9.31 24.46
N ILE A 404 -1.52 8.58 25.54
CA ILE A 404 -0.89 7.28 25.80
C ILE A 404 -1.32 6.24 24.74
N ILE A 405 -2.58 6.25 24.34
CA ILE A 405 -3.10 5.36 23.29
C ILE A 405 -2.54 5.76 21.93
N GLY A 406 -2.43 7.06 21.65
CA GLY A 406 -1.76 7.58 20.45
C GLY A 406 -0.33 7.08 20.32
N ILE A 407 0.44 7.08 21.42
CA ILE A 407 1.81 6.55 21.44
C ILE A 407 1.82 5.04 21.16
N ILE A 408 0.91 4.28 21.79
CA ILE A 408 0.83 2.82 21.62
C ILE A 408 0.46 2.47 20.17
N ALA A 409 -0.53 3.15 19.60
CA ALA A 409 -0.96 2.94 18.23
C ALA A 409 0.14 3.33 17.22
N ALA A 410 0.81 4.47 17.44
CA ALA A 410 1.95 4.88 16.62
C ALA A 410 3.09 3.83 16.68
N LEU A 411 3.40 3.32 17.88
CA LEU A 411 4.41 2.29 18.07
C LEU A 411 4.04 1.01 17.31
N TYR A 412 2.77 0.57 17.40
CA TYR A 412 2.28 -0.58 16.63
C TYR A 412 2.53 -0.40 15.12
N PHE A 413 2.16 0.77 14.57
CA PHE A 413 2.36 1.09 13.15
C PHE A 413 3.83 1.04 12.72
N GLN A 414 4.74 1.50 13.59
CA GLN A 414 6.18 1.39 13.34
C GLN A 414 6.63 -0.09 13.28
N PHE A 415 6.14 -0.95 14.18
CA PHE A 415 6.47 -2.38 14.18
C PHE A 415 5.93 -3.16 12.98
N ILE A 416 4.80 -2.72 12.40
CA ILE A 416 4.25 -3.30 11.17
C ILE A 416 4.71 -2.58 9.90
N LYS A 417 5.68 -1.65 10.04
CA LYS A 417 6.28 -0.88 8.93
C LYS A 417 5.25 -0.08 8.11
N LYS A 418 4.25 0.49 8.77
CA LYS A 418 3.27 1.40 8.16
C LYS A 418 3.42 2.84 8.67
N PRO A 419 3.13 3.86 7.84
CA PRO A 419 3.15 5.25 8.27
C PRO A 419 1.93 5.59 9.13
N PHE A 420 2.08 6.59 10.00
CA PHE A 420 0.96 7.19 10.75
C PHE A 420 0.95 8.70 10.60
N TYR A 421 -0.17 9.32 10.94
CA TYR A 421 -0.45 10.72 10.62
C TYR A 421 -0.88 11.52 11.85
N TYR A 422 -0.64 12.83 11.76
CA TYR A 422 -0.98 13.80 12.79
C TYR A 422 -1.22 15.18 12.17
N VAL A 423 -2.30 15.85 12.57
CA VAL A 423 -2.54 17.27 12.29
C VAL A 423 -2.31 18.06 13.56
N GLN A 424 -1.43 19.07 13.49
CA GLN A 424 -1.23 19.97 14.61
C GLN A 424 -2.43 20.90 14.76
N ALA A 425 -2.87 21.13 16.01
CA ALA A 425 -3.94 22.08 16.30
C ALA A 425 -3.66 23.45 15.65
N GLU A 426 -4.69 24.05 15.03
CA GLU A 426 -4.63 25.34 14.33
C GLU A 426 -3.79 25.34 13.03
N SER A 427 -3.27 24.19 12.61
CA SER A 427 -2.61 23.98 11.33
C SER A 427 -3.51 23.19 10.38
N SER A 428 -3.39 23.43 9.08
CA SER A 428 -3.95 22.56 8.02
C SER A 428 -2.94 21.55 7.49
N VAL A 429 -1.74 21.49 8.09
CA VAL A 429 -0.67 20.61 7.65
C VAL A 429 -0.86 19.23 8.28
N LEU A 430 -1.08 18.24 7.41
CA LEU A 430 -0.98 16.83 7.76
C LEU A 430 0.49 16.42 7.80
N TYR A 431 0.97 15.99 8.97
CA TYR A 431 2.29 15.39 9.12
C TYR A 431 2.17 13.88 8.91
N GLU A 432 3.07 13.34 8.10
CA GLU A 432 3.24 11.90 7.89
C GLU A 432 4.53 11.45 8.57
N PHE A 433 4.42 10.44 9.41
CA PHE A 433 5.56 9.80 10.06
C PHE A 433 5.85 8.50 9.32
N PRO A 434 6.95 8.44 8.55
CA PRO A 434 7.29 7.23 7.80
C PRO A 434 7.61 6.08 8.77
N PRO A 435 7.45 4.83 8.32
CA PRO A 435 7.89 3.69 9.09
C PRO A 435 9.42 3.72 9.27
N SER A 436 9.87 3.64 10.51
CA SER A 436 11.27 3.47 10.88
C SER A 436 11.61 1.98 10.92
N PRO A 437 12.87 1.59 10.65
CA PRO A 437 13.33 0.20 10.74
C PRO A 437 13.48 -0.26 12.20
N ILE A 438 12.39 -0.21 12.96
CA ILE A 438 12.33 -0.62 14.36
C ILE A 438 11.85 -2.06 14.42
N ASN A 439 12.53 -2.88 15.23
CA ASN A 439 12.10 -4.24 15.54
C ASN A 439 12.48 -4.56 16.99
N TRP A 440 12.01 -5.70 17.49
CA TRP A 440 12.44 -6.22 18.78
C TRP A 440 13.94 -6.51 18.73
N ASP A 441 14.63 -6.25 19.84
CA ASP A 441 16.03 -6.63 19.99
C ASP A 441 16.13 -8.15 20.19
N VAL A 442 16.15 -8.87 19.06
CA VAL A 442 16.20 -10.33 19.02
C VAL A 442 17.44 -10.86 19.73
N LEU A 443 18.57 -10.14 19.69
CA LEU A 443 19.82 -10.54 20.34
C LEU A 443 19.67 -10.50 21.86
N GLN A 444 19.16 -9.38 22.40
CA GLN A 444 18.91 -9.27 23.84
C GLN A 444 17.89 -10.32 24.32
N ILE A 445 16.85 -10.58 23.51
CA ILE A 445 15.87 -11.62 23.81
C ILE A 445 16.52 -13.01 23.79
N ASP A 446 17.41 -13.30 22.85
CA ASP A 446 18.15 -14.57 22.76
C ASP A 446 19.01 -14.83 24.00
N GLU A 447 19.83 -13.84 24.40
CA GLU A 447 20.69 -13.91 25.58
C GLU A 447 19.89 -14.13 26.88
N SER A 448 18.67 -13.58 26.92
CA SER A 448 17.79 -13.60 28.09
C SER A 448 16.63 -14.60 27.97
N HIS A 449 16.63 -15.45 26.95
CA HIS A 449 15.48 -16.25 26.54
C HIS A 449 14.96 -17.19 27.65
N ALA A 450 15.86 -17.75 28.44
CA ALA A 450 15.50 -18.60 29.58
C ALA A 450 14.62 -17.88 30.61
N PHE A 451 14.84 -16.58 30.81
CA PHE A 451 14.04 -15.77 31.74
C PHE A 451 12.71 -15.37 31.14
N TYR A 452 12.68 -15.02 29.84
CA TYR A 452 11.42 -14.77 29.16
C TYR A 452 10.46 -15.97 29.24
N LYS A 453 10.97 -17.20 29.13
CA LYS A 453 10.17 -18.43 29.30
C LYS A 453 9.63 -18.67 30.71
N GLN A 454 10.24 -18.05 31.73
CA GLN A 454 9.79 -18.14 33.12
C GLN A 454 8.70 -17.12 33.45
N ILE A 455 8.46 -16.14 32.57
CA ILE A 455 7.43 -15.12 32.76
C ILE A 455 6.09 -15.68 32.26
N GLU A 456 5.26 -16.14 33.19
CA GLU A 456 3.89 -16.57 32.90
C GLU A 456 2.91 -15.39 32.96
N GLY A 457 2.50 -14.90 31.79
CA GLY A 457 1.56 -13.79 31.69
C GLY A 457 2.22 -12.43 31.89
N ARG A 458 1.42 -11.41 32.18
CA ARG A 458 1.88 -10.01 32.33
C ARG A 458 2.20 -9.62 33.76
N ASN A 459 1.77 -10.43 34.74
CA ASN A 459 1.90 -10.17 36.17
C ASN A 459 2.92 -11.13 36.77
N ILE A 460 3.87 -10.62 37.56
CA ILE A 460 4.79 -11.45 38.33
C ILE A 460 4.82 -11.00 39.79
N SER A 461 5.05 -11.93 40.71
CA SER A 461 5.25 -11.57 42.11
C SER A 461 6.55 -10.75 42.27
N TYR A 462 6.61 -9.86 43.26
CA TYR A 462 7.86 -9.13 43.55
C TYR A 462 9.03 -10.08 43.84
N ARG A 463 8.77 -11.23 44.46
CA ARG A 463 9.77 -12.27 44.71
C ARG A 463 10.33 -12.86 43.41
N ASP A 464 9.50 -13.05 42.39
CA ASP A 464 9.94 -13.57 41.10
C ASP A 464 10.60 -12.48 40.24
N TYR A 465 10.14 -11.24 40.34
CA TYR A 465 10.80 -10.06 39.76
C TYR A 465 12.28 -9.95 40.20
N LEU A 466 12.57 -10.19 41.48
CA LEU A 466 13.94 -10.18 42.00
C LEU A 466 14.83 -11.30 41.42
N LYS A 467 14.27 -12.37 40.85
CA LYS A 467 15.05 -13.44 40.21
C LYS A 467 15.39 -13.13 38.75
N ILE A 468 14.72 -12.15 38.14
CA ILE A 468 14.93 -11.75 36.75
C ILE A 468 16.23 -10.90 36.64
N PRO A 469 17.03 -11.03 35.58
CA PRO A 469 18.19 -10.17 35.33
C PRO A 469 17.83 -8.69 35.24
N GLN A 470 18.72 -7.82 35.70
CA GLN A 470 18.49 -6.38 35.74
C GLN A 470 18.02 -5.77 34.39
N PRO A 471 18.56 -6.16 33.22
CA PRO A 471 18.08 -5.63 31.94
C PRO A 471 16.59 -5.91 31.67
N LEU A 472 16.08 -7.06 32.10
CA LEU A 472 14.70 -7.49 31.90
C LEU A 472 13.74 -6.98 32.97
N ARG A 473 14.26 -6.65 34.16
CA ARG A 473 13.46 -5.99 35.21
C ARG A 473 12.87 -4.66 34.75
N ASN A 474 13.54 -3.97 33.83
CA ASN A 474 13.06 -2.71 33.26
C ASN A 474 11.77 -2.85 32.44
N LEU A 475 11.36 -4.07 32.09
CA LEU A 475 10.11 -4.33 31.37
C LEU A 475 8.88 -4.28 32.29
N PHE A 476 9.09 -4.38 33.61
CA PHE A 476 8.03 -4.44 34.61
C PHE A 476 7.96 -3.16 35.43
N ASN A 477 6.73 -2.74 35.72
CA ASN A 477 6.43 -1.57 36.52
C ASN A 477 5.57 -1.94 37.74
N LEU A 478 5.68 -1.11 38.78
CA LEU A 478 4.77 -1.14 39.93
C LEU A 478 3.46 -0.46 39.55
N VAL A 479 2.34 -1.11 39.83
CA VAL A 479 1.00 -0.59 39.53
C VAL A 479 0.54 0.45 40.55
N SER A 480 0.84 0.20 41.82
CA SER A 480 0.40 1.02 42.94
C SER A 480 1.47 2.00 43.38
N SER A 481 1.05 3.23 43.69
CA SER A 481 1.89 4.24 44.34
C SER A 481 2.21 3.93 45.80
N LYS A 482 1.55 2.91 46.40
CA LYS A 482 1.79 2.45 47.76
C LYS A 482 2.52 1.11 47.71
N TYR A 483 3.74 1.10 48.24
CA TYR A 483 4.60 -0.08 48.32
C TYR A 483 3.93 -1.17 49.15
N ASN A 484 3.60 -2.30 48.53
CA ASN A 484 3.08 -3.47 49.20
C ASN A 484 3.62 -4.72 48.49
N GLU A 485 4.33 -5.59 49.22
CA GLU A 485 4.96 -6.81 48.67
C GLU A 485 3.96 -7.82 48.08
N SER A 486 2.67 -7.66 48.40
CA SER A 486 1.59 -8.49 47.85
C SER A 486 1.07 -8.05 46.48
N GLU A 487 1.47 -6.86 46.00
CA GLU A 487 1.05 -6.35 44.69
C GLU A 487 1.94 -6.93 43.57
N PRO A 488 1.37 -7.36 42.43
CA PRO A 488 2.13 -7.86 41.30
C PRO A 488 2.86 -6.73 40.55
N MET A 489 4.01 -7.08 39.97
CA MET A 489 4.70 -6.24 38.98
C MET A 489 4.11 -6.52 37.61
N ILE A 490 3.80 -5.49 36.82
CA ILE A 490 3.13 -5.62 35.51
C ILE A 490 4.03 -5.18 34.37
N SER A 491 4.12 -6.00 33.32
CA SER A 491 4.76 -5.64 32.06
C SER A 491 3.81 -4.81 31.17
N LEU A 492 4.30 -3.68 30.64
CA LEU A 492 3.60 -2.92 29.59
C LEU A 492 3.64 -3.64 28.23
N LEU A 493 4.68 -4.43 28.01
CA LEU A 493 4.91 -5.06 26.73
C LEU A 493 4.19 -6.41 26.64
N PRO A 494 3.70 -6.79 25.44
CA PRO A 494 3.03 -8.07 25.22
C PRO A 494 4.08 -9.18 25.13
N ILE A 495 4.65 -9.59 26.27
CA ILE A 495 5.78 -10.52 26.36
C ILE A 495 5.53 -11.82 25.56
N LYS A 496 4.30 -12.35 25.60
CA LYS A 496 3.93 -13.54 24.80
C LYS A 496 4.03 -13.28 23.29
N GLY A 497 3.58 -12.12 22.82
CA GLY A 497 3.69 -11.70 21.42
C GLY A 497 5.14 -11.46 21.01
N ILE A 498 5.94 -10.84 21.89
CA ILE A 498 7.39 -10.66 21.68
C ILE A 498 8.09 -12.01 21.55
N LEU A 499 7.83 -12.94 22.47
CA LEU A 499 8.41 -14.28 22.44
C LEU A 499 7.99 -15.08 21.22
N ALA A 500 6.72 -14.97 20.80
CA ALA A 500 6.25 -15.60 19.58
C ALA A 500 7.00 -15.06 18.34
N LYS A 501 7.13 -13.73 18.22
CA LYS A 501 7.90 -13.10 17.15
C LYS A 501 9.40 -13.41 17.23
N TYR A 502 9.97 -13.54 18.42
CA TYR A 502 11.36 -13.96 18.60
C TYR A 502 11.57 -15.41 18.18
N GLU A 503 10.71 -16.35 18.60
CA GLU A 503 10.83 -17.77 18.22
C GLU A 503 10.65 -17.96 16.70
N GLU A 504 9.86 -17.11 16.06
CA GLU A 504 9.77 -17.01 14.59
C GLU A 504 11.09 -16.45 14.00
N SER A 505 11.54 -15.30 14.49
CA SER A 505 12.75 -14.61 14.01
C SER A 505 14.03 -15.42 14.23
N ARG A 506 14.13 -16.16 15.34
CA ARG A 506 15.29 -16.99 15.67
C ARG A 506 15.45 -18.14 14.68
N LYS A 507 14.33 -18.73 14.25
CA LYS A 507 14.34 -19.80 13.24
C LYS A 507 14.65 -19.24 11.85
N MET A 508 14.34 -17.97 11.60
CA MET A 508 14.52 -17.28 10.31
C MET A 508 15.04 -15.85 10.51
N PRO A 509 16.32 -15.66 10.90
CA PRO A 509 16.86 -14.35 11.28
C PRO A 509 16.85 -13.32 10.14
N PHE A 510 16.77 -13.79 8.90
CA PHE A 510 16.77 -12.93 7.72
C PHE A 510 15.39 -12.83 7.05
N GLY A 511 14.38 -13.63 7.43
CA GLY A 511 13.05 -13.64 6.81
C GLY A 511 12.94 -14.47 5.51
N TYR A 512 11.76 -14.46 4.88
CA TYR A 512 11.38 -15.38 3.78
C TYR A 512 11.55 -14.83 2.36
N GLY A 513 12.07 -13.61 2.19
CA GLY A 513 11.90 -12.89 0.92
C GLY A 513 10.41 -12.59 0.66
N GLU A 514 9.69 -12.24 1.73
CA GLU A 514 8.23 -12.09 1.77
C GLU A 514 7.69 -11.19 0.66
N GLU A 515 8.47 -10.17 0.27
CA GLU A 515 8.08 -9.24 -0.76
C GLU A 515 7.89 -9.91 -2.14
N LEU A 516 8.73 -10.90 -2.48
CA LEU A 516 8.57 -11.69 -3.69
C LEU A 516 7.40 -12.66 -3.56
N LEU A 517 7.22 -13.27 -2.38
CA LEU A 517 6.11 -14.20 -2.15
C LEU A 517 4.75 -13.52 -2.32
N ASN A 518 4.64 -12.22 -2.02
CA ASN A 518 3.43 -11.44 -2.28
C ASN A 518 3.05 -11.34 -3.78
N TYR A 519 3.96 -11.71 -4.70
CA TYR A 519 3.60 -11.84 -6.12
C TYR A 519 2.75 -13.08 -6.41
N ILE A 520 2.75 -14.10 -5.53
CA ILE A 520 1.91 -15.31 -5.61
C ILE A 520 0.60 -15.05 -4.86
N ASP A 521 -0.54 -15.11 -5.55
CA ASP A 521 -1.83 -14.77 -4.93
C ASP A 521 -2.37 -15.91 -4.07
N ASP A 522 -2.17 -17.16 -4.50
CA ASP A 522 -2.52 -18.36 -3.75
C ASP A 522 -1.81 -18.42 -2.39
N THR A 523 -2.60 -18.21 -1.34
CA THR A 523 -2.15 -18.22 0.06
C THR A 523 -1.64 -19.61 0.48
N GLU A 524 -2.19 -20.70 -0.06
CA GLU A 524 -1.71 -22.05 0.25
C GLU A 524 -0.34 -22.30 -0.37
N LYS A 525 -0.13 -21.92 -1.64
CA LYS A 525 1.19 -21.99 -2.30
C LYS A 525 2.23 -21.15 -1.56
N ARG A 526 1.89 -19.91 -1.19
CA ARG A 526 2.76 -19.04 -0.37
C ARG A 526 3.11 -19.71 0.94
N GLN A 527 2.12 -20.21 1.67
CA GLN A 527 2.34 -20.86 2.96
C GLN A 527 3.17 -22.14 2.82
N TRP A 528 2.99 -22.90 1.74
CA TRP A 528 3.81 -24.06 1.44
C TRP A 528 5.27 -23.67 1.25
N ILE A 529 5.56 -22.63 0.45
CA ILE A 529 6.92 -22.10 0.28
C ILE A 529 7.49 -21.63 1.63
N ARG A 530 6.74 -20.84 2.40
CA ARG A 530 7.17 -20.38 3.75
C ARG A 530 7.53 -21.57 4.65
N ASN A 531 6.67 -22.59 4.68
CA ASN A 531 6.90 -23.79 5.47
C ASN A 531 8.15 -24.55 5.00
N LYS A 532 8.41 -24.62 3.69
CA LYS A 532 9.59 -25.28 3.13
C LYS A 532 10.89 -24.55 3.43
N ILE A 533 10.89 -23.22 3.29
CA ILE A 533 12.01 -22.37 3.71
C ILE A 533 12.27 -22.59 5.21
N PHE A 534 11.23 -22.54 6.03
CA PHE A 534 11.31 -22.64 7.48
C PHE A 534 11.78 -24.00 8.00
N THR A 535 11.30 -25.09 7.41
CA THR A 535 11.54 -26.45 7.94
C THR A 535 12.72 -27.16 7.30
N GLY A 536 13.16 -26.71 6.12
CA GLY A 536 14.12 -27.43 5.30
C GLY A 536 15.15 -26.52 4.68
N TRP A 537 14.76 -25.72 3.68
CA TRP A 537 15.72 -25.09 2.77
C TRP A 537 16.69 -24.13 3.48
N ALA A 538 16.23 -23.34 4.44
CA ALA A 538 17.09 -22.41 5.18
C ALA A 538 18.10 -23.10 6.12
N LEU A 539 17.94 -24.40 6.41
CA LEU A 539 18.85 -25.17 7.27
C LEU A 539 19.85 -26.01 6.48
N GLN A 540 19.74 -26.06 5.15
CA GLN A 540 20.56 -26.95 4.32
C GLN A 540 22.04 -26.56 4.30
N TRP A 541 22.40 -25.31 4.61
CA TRP A 541 23.81 -24.93 4.81
C TRP A 541 24.53 -25.76 5.90
N ILE A 542 23.78 -26.40 6.81
CA ILE A 542 24.32 -27.33 7.81
C ILE A 542 24.74 -28.62 7.09
N GLY A 543 26.04 -28.73 6.78
CA GLY A 543 26.61 -29.85 6.03
C GLY A 543 27.17 -29.47 4.66
N ASP A 544 27.20 -28.18 4.32
CA ASP A 544 27.87 -27.66 3.13
C ASP A 544 29.34 -28.12 3.10
N GLN A 545 29.76 -28.71 1.98
CA GLN A 545 31.11 -29.24 1.77
C GLN A 545 32.12 -28.17 1.36
N ILE A 546 31.67 -26.93 1.10
CA ILE A 546 32.51 -25.81 0.70
C ILE A 546 32.51 -24.78 1.86
N PRO A 547 33.55 -24.75 2.70
CA PRO A 547 33.56 -23.93 3.92
C PRO A 547 33.35 -22.42 3.66
N GLU A 548 33.81 -21.92 2.51
CA GLU A 548 33.67 -20.52 2.13
C GLU A 548 32.23 -20.12 1.74
N THR A 549 31.37 -21.08 1.38
CA THR A 549 29.99 -20.81 0.98
C THR A 549 29.00 -20.88 2.13
N VAL A 550 29.38 -21.37 3.31
CA VAL A 550 28.48 -21.52 4.47
C VAL A 550 27.75 -20.22 4.83
N GLU A 551 28.47 -19.09 4.92
CA GLU A 551 27.85 -17.77 5.18
C GLU A 551 27.12 -17.21 3.95
N HIS A 552 27.56 -17.56 2.75
CA HIS A 552 26.94 -17.15 1.50
C HIS A 552 25.56 -17.80 1.34
N SER A 553 25.48 -19.12 1.51
CA SER A 553 24.29 -19.96 1.39
C SER A 553 23.17 -19.52 2.34
N GLN A 554 23.50 -19.02 3.54
CA GLN A 554 22.49 -18.54 4.50
C GLN A 554 21.69 -17.33 4.02
N ARG A 555 22.25 -16.47 3.16
CA ARG A 555 21.60 -15.22 2.72
C ARG A 555 21.38 -15.14 1.21
N HIS A 556 21.96 -16.05 0.44
CA HIS A 556 21.99 -16.01 -1.01
C HIS A 556 20.59 -15.98 -1.62
N SER A 557 19.77 -17.00 -1.35
CA SER A 557 18.40 -17.10 -1.89
C SER A 557 17.55 -15.90 -1.53
N LYS A 558 17.67 -15.41 -0.29
CA LYS A 558 16.95 -14.20 0.14
C LYS A 558 17.37 -12.96 -0.67
N ARG A 559 18.68 -12.74 -0.85
CA ARG A 559 19.18 -11.60 -1.64
C ARG A 559 18.72 -11.69 -3.09
N LEU A 560 18.65 -12.88 -3.67
CA LEU A 560 18.09 -13.07 -5.02
C LEU A 560 16.61 -12.68 -5.06
N MET A 561 15.83 -13.06 -4.05
CA MET A 561 14.42 -12.68 -3.96
C MET A 561 14.26 -11.15 -3.82
N GLU A 562 15.05 -10.50 -2.96
CA GLU A 562 15.07 -9.04 -2.79
C GLU A 562 15.51 -8.32 -4.08
N PHE A 563 16.57 -8.82 -4.73
CA PHE A 563 17.02 -8.32 -6.02
C PHE A 563 15.93 -8.42 -7.09
N THR A 564 15.19 -9.52 -7.12
CA THR A 564 14.09 -9.74 -8.06
C THR A 564 12.97 -8.73 -7.86
N VAL A 565 12.58 -8.47 -6.60
CA VAL A 565 11.58 -7.45 -6.28
C VAL A 565 12.05 -6.07 -6.73
N ASN A 566 13.30 -5.71 -6.44
CA ASN A 566 13.87 -4.43 -6.90
C ASN A 566 13.92 -4.33 -8.42
N LEU A 567 14.26 -5.41 -9.12
CA LEU A 567 14.26 -5.46 -10.57
C LEU A 567 12.85 -5.23 -11.11
N ILE A 568 11.84 -5.94 -10.59
CA ILE A 568 10.42 -5.74 -10.96
C ILE A 568 9.99 -4.30 -10.70
N ASN A 569 10.30 -3.75 -9.53
CA ASN A 569 9.97 -2.36 -9.18
C ASN A 569 10.67 -1.34 -10.11
N THR A 570 11.80 -1.69 -10.71
CA THR A 570 12.56 -0.83 -11.62
C THR A 570 12.06 -0.93 -13.05
N ILE A 571 11.89 -2.14 -13.60
CA ILE A 571 11.55 -2.34 -15.02
C ILE A 571 10.04 -2.51 -15.27
N GLY A 572 9.27 -2.73 -14.22
CA GLY A 572 7.83 -3.04 -14.24
C GLY A 572 7.54 -4.53 -14.39
N GLU A 573 6.46 -4.99 -13.74
CA GLU A 573 6.03 -6.40 -13.77
C GLU A 573 5.77 -6.90 -15.19
N ASP A 574 5.09 -6.12 -16.02
CA ASP A 574 4.79 -6.49 -17.41
C ASP A 574 6.06 -6.67 -18.26
N SER A 575 7.09 -5.86 -18.02
CA SER A 575 8.39 -5.99 -18.70
C SER A 575 9.14 -7.23 -18.21
N PHE A 576 9.12 -7.48 -16.90
CA PHE A 576 9.75 -8.63 -16.28
C PHE A 576 9.12 -9.95 -16.76
N LEU A 577 7.80 -9.97 -16.96
CA LEU A 577 7.03 -11.12 -17.43
C LEU A 577 6.88 -11.18 -18.95
N ARG A 578 7.65 -10.39 -19.72
CA ARG A 578 7.55 -10.38 -21.17
C ARG A 578 7.74 -11.78 -21.76
N GLY A 579 6.75 -12.25 -22.52
CA GLY A 579 6.73 -13.60 -23.11
C GLY A 579 6.09 -14.68 -22.23
N ILE A 580 5.71 -14.37 -20.99
CA ILE A 580 4.99 -15.28 -20.10
C ILE A 580 3.47 -15.08 -20.28
N PRO A 581 2.69 -16.14 -20.60
CA PRO A 581 1.23 -16.04 -20.65
C PRO A 581 0.66 -15.61 -19.30
N LYS A 582 -0.31 -14.69 -19.29
CA LYS A 582 -0.95 -14.19 -18.05
C LYS A 582 -1.51 -15.32 -17.17
N SER A 583 -2.03 -16.39 -17.79
CA SER A 583 -2.53 -17.57 -17.08
C SER A 583 -1.44 -18.37 -16.36
N GLN A 584 -0.17 -18.13 -16.68
CA GLN A 584 1.00 -18.79 -16.10
C GLN A 584 1.81 -17.87 -15.17
N THR A 585 1.46 -16.59 -15.03
CA THR A 585 2.17 -15.63 -14.18
C THR A 585 2.34 -16.14 -12.75
N GLU A 586 1.28 -16.67 -12.14
CA GLU A 586 1.37 -17.21 -10.78
C GLU A 586 2.30 -18.43 -10.71
N ASN A 587 2.19 -19.36 -11.67
CA ASN A 587 3.05 -20.53 -11.73
C ASN A 587 4.52 -20.15 -11.97
N PHE A 588 4.77 -19.11 -12.76
CA PHE A 588 6.10 -18.55 -12.98
C PHE A 588 6.70 -18.04 -11.68
N TYR A 589 5.99 -17.21 -10.92
CA TYR A 589 6.46 -16.73 -9.62
C TYR A 589 6.66 -17.86 -8.61
N PHE A 590 5.76 -18.85 -8.60
CA PHE A 590 5.93 -20.03 -7.77
C PHE A 590 7.21 -20.79 -8.10
N VAL A 591 7.43 -21.13 -9.38
CA VAL A 591 8.64 -21.84 -9.83
C VAL A 591 9.89 -21.01 -9.53
N LEU A 592 9.87 -19.70 -9.79
CA LEU A 592 10.99 -18.80 -9.53
C LEU A 592 11.35 -18.76 -8.05
N ALA A 593 10.36 -18.59 -7.17
CA ALA A 593 10.58 -18.54 -5.73
C ALA A 593 11.12 -19.87 -5.19
N VAL A 594 10.59 -21.01 -5.67
CA VAL A 594 11.10 -22.34 -5.28
C VAL A 594 12.52 -22.53 -5.79
N ALA A 595 12.77 -22.29 -7.09
CA ALA A 595 14.08 -22.45 -7.71
C ALA A 595 15.15 -21.59 -7.03
N MET A 596 14.88 -20.33 -6.73
CA MET A 596 15.83 -19.47 -5.98
C MET A 596 16.25 -20.06 -4.64
N ASN A 597 15.35 -20.77 -3.96
CA ASN A 597 15.64 -21.40 -2.67
C ASN A 597 16.31 -22.78 -2.79
N VAL A 598 16.11 -23.50 -3.89
CA VAL A 598 16.61 -24.88 -4.02
C VAL A 598 17.80 -25.05 -4.97
N HIS A 599 18.01 -24.15 -5.94
CA HIS A 599 18.94 -24.33 -7.06
C HIS A 599 20.39 -24.63 -6.64
N ASP A 600 20.80 -24.14 -5.47
CA ASP A 600 22.18 -24.20 -4.97
C ASP A 600 22.35 -25.13 -3.76
N LEU A 601 21.37 -26.03 -3.52
CA LEU A 601 21.37 -26.91 -2.35
C LEU A 601 22.18 -28.19 -2.54
N GLY A 602 22.61 -28.50 -3.76
CA GLY A 602 23.39 -29.71 -4.07
C GLY A 602 24.76 -29.76 -3.40
N HIS A 603 25.29 -28.62 -2.94
CA HIS A 603 26.52 -28.54 -2.14
C HIS A 603 26.50 -29.37 -0.84
N THR A 604 25.31 -29.78 -0.41
CA THR A 604 25.07 -30.53 0.84
C THR A 604 24.88 -32.02 0.58
N ASN A 605 24.77 -32.42 -0.70
CA ASN A 605 24.63 -33.81 -1.10
C ASN A 605 25.99 -34.43 -1.37
N ASN A 606 26.43 -35.30 -0.47
CA ASN A 606 27.74 -35.94 -0.53
C ASN A 606 27.71 -37.23 -1.36
N VAL A 607 26.60 -37.56 -2.02
CA VAL A 607 26.47 -38.80 -2.80
C VAL A 607 25.92 -38.50 -4.17
N TRP A 608 26.71 -38.84 -5.19
CA TRP A 608 26.26 -38.89 -6.57
C TRP A 608 25.69 -40.27 -6.88
N ARG A 609 24.45 -40.31 -7.37
CA ARG A 609 23.80 -41.56 -7.81
C ARG A 609 23.82 -41.67 -9.33
N PHE A 610 24.25 -42.81 -9.83
CA PHE A 610 24.17 -43.12 -11.26
C PHE A 610 22.82 -43.79 -11.57
N GLU A 611 22.41 -43.73 -12.84
CA GLU A 611 21.16 -44.38 -13.31
C GLU A 611 21.16 -45.91 -13.08
N ASP A 612 22.34 -46.53 -13.02
CA ASP A 612 22.52 -47.96 -12.73
C ASP A 612 22.45 -48.30 -11.22
N GLY A 613 22.17 -47.31 -10.37
CA GLY A 613 22.03 -47.44 -8.92
C GLY A 613 23.35 -47.45 -8.14
N LYS A 614 24.50 -47.25 -8.80
CA LYS A 614 25.77 -47.07 -8.09
C LYS A 614 25.82 -45.71 -7.40
N GLU A 615 26.51 -45.67 -6.26
CA GLU A 615 26.72 -44.47 -5.47
C GLU A 615 28.21 -44.10 -5.43
N LEU A 616 28.52 -42.84 -5.64
CA LEU A 616 29.86 -42.26 -5.47
C LEU A 616 29.83 -41.25 -4.32
N HIS A 617 30.63 -41.49 -3.29
CA HIS A 617 30.80 -40.58 -2.17
C HIS A 617 31.74 -39.43 -2.58
N LEU A 618 31.25 -38.20 -2.43
CA LEU A 618 31.93 -36.94 -2.75
C LEU A 618 32.56 -36.28 -1.52
N ASP A 619 32.54 -36.95 -0.35
CA ASP A 619 33.09 -36.45 0.90
C ASP A 619 34.57 -36.02 0.72
N GLY A 620 34.88 -34.75 1.04
CA GLY A 620 36.24 -34.20 0.91
C GLY A 620 36.67 -33.82 -0.52
N LEU A 621 35.75 -33.79 -1.49
CA LEU A 621 36.00 -33.39 -2.88
C LEU A 621 35.26 -32.09 -3.27
N PRO A 622 35.57 -30.94 -2.63
CA PRO A 622 34.78 -29.70 -2.79
C PRO A 622 34.76 -29.17 -4.23
N ASN A 623 35.79 -29.43 -5.03
CA ASN A 623 35.82 -29.01 -6.44
C ASN A 623 34.81 -29.79 -7.29
N ILE A 624 34.66 -31.09 -7.06
CA ILE A 624 33.70 -31.92 -7.80
C ILE A 624 32.27 -31.57 -7.38
N VAL A 625 32.05 -31.34 -6.08
CA VAL A 625 30.76 -30.88 -5.57
C VAL A 625 30.40 -29.52 -6.19
N ARG A 626 31.36 -28.59 -6.32
CA ARG A 626 31.15 -27.30 -6.99
C ARG A 626 30.77 -27.44 -8.46
N ASP A 627 31.35 -28.37 -9.19
CA ASP A 627 31.04 -28.55 -10.61
C ASP A 627 29.69 -29.26 -10.84
N LEU A 628 29.22 -30.03 -9.86
CA LEU A 628 28.03 -30.88 -9.96
C LEU A 628 26.83 -30.41 -9.11
N HIS A 629 26.94 -29.30 -8.36
CA HIS A 629 25.92 -28.86 -7.40
C HIS A 629 24.51 -28.70 -8.01
N ASN A 630 24.40 -28.26 -9.26
CA ASN A 630 23.13 -28.13 -9.98
C ASN A 630 22.49 -29.52 -10.22
N GLU A 631 23.25 -30.51 -10.68
CA GLU A 631 22.74 -31.87 -10.90
C GLU A 631 22.50 -32.62 -9.58
N LEU A 632 23.34 -32.37 -8.56
CA LEU A 632 23.12 -32.89 -7.20
C LEU A 632 21.82 -32.35 -6.62
N THR A 633 21.50 -31.07 -6.85
CA THR A 633 20.20 -30.48 -6.52
C THR A 633 19.07 -31.18 -7.25
N VAL A 634 19.25 -31.46 -8.54
CA VAL A 634 18.25 -32.17 -9.34
C VAL A 634 18.02 -33.59 -8.81
N GLN A 635 19.08 -34.33 -8.44
CA GLN A 635 18.93 -35.64 -7.79
C GLN A 635 18.16 -35.55 -6.47
N MET A 636 18.38 -34.50 -5.67
CA MET A 636 17.59 -34.24 -4.46
C MET A 636 16.12 -33.92 -4.78
N ILE A 637 15.84 -33.24 -5.89
CA ILE A 637 14.46 -32.95 -6.32
C ILE A 637 13.78 -34.21 -6.90
N GLU A 638 14.50 -35.01 -7.69
CA GLU A 638 13.96 -36.10 -8.49
C GLU A 638 13.82 -37.42 -7.71
N GLU A 639 14.74 -37.75 -6.79
CA GLU A 639 14.88 -39.14 -6.37
C GLU A 639 14.62 -39.51 -4.90
N LYS A 640 13.77 -40.54 -4.75
CA LYS A 640 14.01 -41.89 -4.15
C LYS A 640 14.96 -42.08 -2.96
N THR A 641 15.21 -41.04 -2.19
CA THR A 641 15.96 -41.14 -0.93
C THR A 641 15.06 -41.47 0.26
N THR A 642 15.52 -42.37 1.13
CA THR A 642 14.90 -42.60 2.45
C THR A 642 15.14 -41.44 3.42
N GLU A 643 16.13 -40.59 3.14
CA GLU A 643 16.49 -39.47 4.00
C GLU A 643 15.55 -38.28 3.79
N LYS A 644 14.83 -37.91 4.86
CA LYS A 644 13.86 -36.81 4.83
C LYS A 644 14.47 -35.46 4.44
N ARG A 645 15.74 -35.20 4.75
CA ARG A 645 16.43 -33.93 4.46
C ARG A 645 16.58 -33.63 2.96
N PHE A 646 16.56 -34.65 2.11
CA PHE A 646 16.72 -34.50 0.66
C PHE A 646 15.40 -34.47 -0.09
N ARG A 647 14.24 -34.53 0.59
CA ARG A 647 12.91 -34.45 -0.05
C ARG A 647 12.48 -32.99 -0.26
N LEU A 648 13.22 -32.25 -1.09
CA LEU A 648 13.10 -30.80 -1.23
C LEU A 648 11.68 -30.33 -1.60
N LEU A 649 10.97 -31.09 -2.44
CA LEU A 649 9.63 -30.74 -2.93
C LEU A 649 8.48 -31.58 -2.33
N GLU A 650 8.69 -32.30 -1.21
CA GLU A 650 7.63 -33.13 -0.60
C GLU A 650 6.32 -32.33 -0.36
N GLY A 651 5.18 -32.83 -0.85
CA GLY A 651 3.89 -32.17 -0.70
C GLY A 651 3.56 -31.17 -1.82
N ILE A 652 4.45 -30.98 -2.79
CA ILE A 652 4.17 -30.19 -4.00
C ILE A 652 3.00 -30.78 -4.80
N GLU A 653 2.73 -32.07 -4.67
CA GLU A 653 1.68 -32.79 -5.40
C GLU A 653 0.27 -32.22 -5.16
N LYS A 654 0.08 -31.53 -4.03
CA LYS A 654 -1.17 -30.81 -3.74
C LYS A 654 -1.36 -29.57 -4.62
N HIS A 655 -0.26 -28.93 -5.00
CA HIS A 655 -0.22 -27.71 -5.81
C HIS A 655 0.14 -27.99 -7.27
N ASP A 656 0.60 -29.20 -7.58
CA ASP A 656 1.07 -29.66 -8.89
C ASP A 656 0.53 -31.06 -9.25
N PRO A 657 -0.79 -31.22 -9.42
CA PRO A 657 -1.39 -32.53 -9.74
C PRO A 657 -0.93 -33.09 -11.10
N THR A 658 -0.47 -32.23 -12.02
CA THR A 658 0.00 -32.60 -13.36
C THR A 658 1.51 -32.88 -13.43
N GLY A 659 2.25 -32.57 -12.36
CA GLY A 659 3.71 -32.67 -12.31
C GLY A 659 4.44 -31.62 -13.15
N GLU A 660 3.74 -30.60 -13.65
CA GLU A 660 4.32 -29.56 -14.52
C GLU A 660 5.22 -28.61 -13.74
N LEU A 661 4.81 -28.17 -12.56
CA LEU A 661 5.61 -27.28 -11.72
C LEU A 661 6.90 -27.96 -11.30
N ARG A 662 6.84 -29.23 -10.91
CA ARG A 662 8.01 -30.04 -10.57
C ARG A 662 8.98 -30.15 -11.74
N ARG A 663 8.48 -30.44 -12.95
CA ARG A 663 9.32 -30.48 -14.16
C ARG A 663 9.98 -29.13 -14.44
N ALA A 664 9.23 -28.04 -14.31
CA ALA A 664 9.77 -26.70 -14.50
C ALA A 664 10.88 -26.36 -13.47
N ILE A 665 10.66 -26.68 -12.19
CA ILE A 665 11.66 -26.49 -11.13
C ILE A 665 12.93 -27.29 -11.44
N VAL A 666 12.81 -28.55 -11.86
CA VAL A 666 13.95 -29.38 -12.27
C VAL A 666 14.74 -28.73 -13.40
N LEU A 667 14.06 -28.27 -14.46
CA LEU A 667 14.73 -27.65 -15.61
C LEU A 667 15.49 -26.38 -15.22
N VAL A 668 14.89 -25.54 -14.38
CA VAL A 668 15.54 -24.30 -13.90
C VAL A 668 16.72 -24.63 -12.98
N SER A 669 16.56 -25.55 -12.04
CA SER A 669 17.65 -25.96 -11.13
C SER A 669 18.80 -26.67 -11.83
N ARG A 670 18.54 -27.35 -12.96
CA ARG A 670 19.57 -28.00 -13.77
C ARG A 670 20.46 -26.99 -14.50
N TYR A 671 19.94 -25.78 -14.79
CA TYR A 671 20.66 -24.79 -15.57
C TYR A 671 21.96 -24.34 -14.90
N HIS A 672 23.07 -24.43 -15.64
CA HIS A 672 24.37 -23.92 -15.21
C HIS A 672 25.04 -23.20 -16.39
N ARG A 673 25.33 -21.90 -16.22
CA ARG A 673 25.82 -21.00 -17.28
C ARG A 673 27.04 -21.52 -18.04
N GLY A 674 27.89 -22.34 -17.40
CA GLY A 674 29.08 -22.93 -18.02
C GLY A 674 28.88 -24.28 -18.72
N HIS A 675 27.74 -24.96 -18.51
CA HIS A 675 27.52 -26.34 -18.95
C HIS A 675 26.28 -26.53 -19.84
N LEU A 676 25.34 -25.57 -19.83
CA LEU A 676 24.10 -25.62 -20.61
C LEU A 676 23.85 -24.24 -21.25
N PRO A 677 24.17 -24.03 -22.53
CA PRO A 677 23.80 -22.78 -23.21
C PRO A 677 22.28 -22.70 -23.43
N ILE A 678 21.71 -21.51 -23.25
CA ILE A 678 20.31 -21.20 -23.61
C ILE A 678 20.22 -20.85 -25.12
N ASP A 679 21.32 -20.45 -25.73
CA ASP A 679 21.37 -20.14 -27.15
C ASP A 679 21.46 -21.42 -27.98
N PRO A 680 20.70 -21.53 -29.10
CA PRO A 680 21.02 -22.54 -30.10
C PRO A 680 22.48 -22.34 -30.53
N PRO A 681 23.28 -23.41 -30.68
CA PRO A 681 24.65 -23.26 -31.13
C PRO A 681 24.63 -22.45 -32.43
N GLU A 682 25.36 -21.33 -32.47
CA GLU A 682 25.60 -20.62 -33.71
C GLU A 682 26.16 -21.65 -34.70
N ILE A 683 25.34 -21.99 -35.69
CA ILE A 683 25.78 -22.77 -36.83
C ILE A 683 26.70 -21.83 -37.59
N GLY A 684 28.01 -22.08 -37.45
CA GLY A 684 29.06 -21.34 -38.13
C GLY A 684 29.00 -21.40 -39.65
#